data_AF-A0ABC9BSM8-F1
#
_entry.id   AF-A0ABC9BSM8-F1
#
_cell.length_a   1.000
_cell.length_b   1.000
_cell.length_c   1.000
_cell.angle_alpha   90.00
_cell.angle_beta   90.00
_cell.angle_gamma   90.00
#
_symmetry.space_group_name_H-M   'P 1'
#
loop_
_entity.id
_entity.type
_entity.pdbx_description
1 polymer ?
#
loop_
_entity_poly.entity_id
_entity_poly.type
_entity_poly.pdbx_seq_one_letter_code
_entity_poly.pdbx_strand_id
1 'polypeptide(L)'
;MEISNTSPPPSGFGTRPWLIQTHGSRKEGQTLVDMPDRSLHEVIFPEMQGKICLGSVYDGTWLLLVDEGTHDCFLLSVASSRRRPKIPLPPLPPTTDYKGATCGVLGSPTNFTVVIASDAESEQNFLLCCRSGDEEWADLTAADAGCITFSGTIVSHAGKLYAGDLVVMDSIDGAVRSQFQDTEGEMEAMNGSTARYLLVSSGDLFSVLIKYLGRPYDGSLIRMVVRRLDLSDLVWRRVESIGVDRVFLLSGDYGFSCSAAASGMQGNCIYLVWSSCDCERLYKFCLDDMTKSFHRILPNPTAPSCRAYWVVPEDIQDSEFVGQAFLSAPSSNEVTSPIDFNNHPEEQSKGISLPPWQDLQLELLELVASNLSLVDRIRFPAVCKSWSKISNPIGQAKVWPWLMHISKQDGECKMFDPLRGEQYTLQVKQFRTESDRHFFRSSKDGWVIASAGLGNDDIFIINPFTQDILEPPMFESFYRFHGINFSSIPASPDSVIFCVCSSTNGKYVSMETWRPEEDLWSEFESEHEEAPFPVAYNNPIYFRGEFYCLGRKGNLAIFNPSDNTWRVLDKPEPVYAQLQVFDDDHEGARFCYLVELGERLVSVFMRNADEPPRVFKLDEINMVWIEVEDIGGAALFVDYRASFGLLSPGAGNGNRIYFPRYSEDGKHAAFYDMETKVYHPTFYGVKEPLNCVWVVPNLM
;
A
#
# COMPACT_ATOMS: atom_id res chain seq x y z
N MET A 1 -24.71 24.78 -40.41
CA MET A 1 -23.94 25.30 -39.27
C MET A 1 -24.31 24.42 -38.09
N GLU A 2 -23.62 23.29 -37.94
CA GLU A 2 -23.69 22.51 -36.71
C GLU A 2 -22.75 23.16 -35.71
N ILE A 3 -23.32 23.62 -34.60
CA ILE A 3 -22.56 24.18 -33.48
C ILE A 3 -21.88 22.99 -32.82
N SER A 4 -20.57 22.84 -33.04
CA SER A 4 -19.76 21.89 -32.28
C SER A 4 -19.83 22.29 -30.81
N ASN A 5 -20.54 21.52 -29.99
CA ASN A 5 -20.53 21.64 -28.53
C ASN A 5 -19.18 21.16 -27.97
N THR A 6 -18.09 21.82 -28.36
CA THR A 6 -16.76 21.61 -27.77
C THR A 6 -16.62 22.58 -26.60
N SER A 7 -16.69 22.07 -25.36
CA SER A 7 -16.26 22.83 -24.20
C SER A 7 -14.76 23.13 -24.34
N PRO A 8 -14.32 24.39 -24.18
CA PRO A 8 -12.89 24.71 -24.16
C PRO A 8 -12.24 23.99 -22.96
N PRO A 9 -10.98 23.54 -23.09
CA PRO A 9 -10.30 22.91 -21.97
C PRO A 9 -10.15 23.91 -20.81
N PRO A 10 -10.13 23.41 -19.55
CA PRO A 10 -10.04 24.24 -18.36
C PRO A 10 -8.74 25.07 -18.33
N SER A 11 -8.77 26.18 -17.59
CA SER A 11 -7.59 27.05 -17.43
C SER A 11 -6.44 26.29 -16.78
N GLY A 12 -5.26 26.29 -17.41
CA GLY A 12 -4.08 25.53 -16.95
C GLY A 12 -3.96 24.13 -17.55
N PHE A 13 -4.91 23.71 -18.39
CA PHE A 13 -4.74 22.48 -19.17
C PHE A 13 -3.54 22.59 -20.12
N GLY A 14 -2.62 21.63 -20.04
CA GLY A 14 -1.36 21.64 -20.78
C GLY A 14 -0.23 22.45 -20.12
N THR A 15 -0.40 22.94 -18.89
CA THR A 15 0.67 23.64 -18.13
C THR A 15 1.03 22.97 -16.81
N ARG A 16 0.52 21.77 -16.55
CA ARG A 16 0.84 20.90 -15.40
C ARG A 16 0.32 19.49 -15.69
N PRO A 17 0.62 18.47 -14.88
CA PRO A 17 0.04 17.14 -15.06
C PRO A 17 -1.48 17.15 -14.87
N TRP A 18 -2.19 16.54 -15.82
CA TRP A 18 -3.63 16.30 -15.75
C TRP A 18 -3.92 14.82 -15.88
N LEU A 19 -5.01 14.37 -15.25
CA LEU A 19 -5.53 13.03 -15.46
C LEU A 19 -6.77 13.10 -16.35
N ILE A 20 -6.84 12.28 -17.39
CA ILE A 20 -7.98 12.19 -18.30
C ILE A 20 -8.66 10.84 -18.13
N GLN A 21 -9.91 10.83 -17.71
CA GLN A 21 -10.72 9.63 -17.64
C GLN A 21 -11.82 9.69 -18.69
N THR A 22 -12.00 8.61 -19.47
CA THR A 22 -13.14 8.45 -20.36
C THR A 22 -14.29 7.76 -19.63
N HIS A 23 -15.52 8.27 -19.76
CA HIS A 23 -16.69 7.74 -19.05
C HIS A 23 -17.98 7.81 -19.89
N GLY A 24 -19.04 7.18 -19.38
CA GLY A 24 -20.35 7.09 -20.06
C GLY A 24 -20.48 5.86 -20.96
N SER A 25 -21.72 5.47 -21.29
CA SER A 25 -21.98 4.41 -22.28
C SER A 25 -21.37 4.82 -23.62
N ARG A 26 -20.45 4.03 -24.17
CA ARG A 26 -19.64 4.35 -25.37
C ARG A 26 -18.57 5.45 -25.21
N LYS A 27 -18.17 5.78 -23.97
CA LYS A 27 -17.04 6.69 -23.70
C LYS A 27 -17.24 8.09 -24.28
N GLU A 28 -18.47 8.60 -24.25
CA GLU A 28 -18.88 9.86 -24.90
C GLU A 28 -18.36 11.11 -24.17
N GLY A 29 -18.08 11.02 -22.86
CA GLY A 29 -17.58 12.12 -22.03
C GLY A 29 -16.18 11.85 -21.48
N GLN A 30 -15.47 12.93 -21.14
CA GLN A 30 -14.18 12.86 -20.47
C GLN A 30 -14.18 13.74 -19.21
N THR A 31 -13.57 13.22 -18.15
CA THR A 31 -13.31 13.98 -16.93
C THR A 31 -11.83 14.29 -16.87
N LEU A 32 -11.52 15.58 -16.78
CA LEU A 32 -10.18 16.08 -16.51
C LEU A 32 -10.04 16.33 -15.01
N VAL A 33 -9.03 15.72 -14.38
CA VAL A 33 -8.67 15.98 -12.99
C VAL A 33 -7.40 16.83 -12.97
N ASP A 34 -7.51 18.02 -12.39
CA ASP A 34 -6.37 18.89 -12.17
C ASP A 34 -5.63 18.44 -10.91
N MET A 35 -4.36 18.07 -10.99
CA MET A 35 -3.70 17.37 -9.88
C MET A 35 -3.42 18.19 -8.63
N PRO A 36 -3.00 19.46 -8.71
CA PRO A 36 -2.68 20.24 -7.52
C PRO A 36 -3.88 20.49 -6.61
N ASP A 37 -5.08 20.66 -7.16
CA ASP A 37 -6.30 20.93 -6.37
C ASP A 37 -7.35 19.80 -6.44
N ARG A 38 -7.17 18.81 -7.32
CA ARG A 38 -8.07 17.68 -7.60
C ARG A 38 -9.44 18.11 -8.10
N SER A 39 -9.53 19.28 -8.75
CA SER A 39 -10.77 19.76 -9.35
C SER A 39 -11.13 18.92 -10.58
N LEU A 40 -12.43 18.63 -10.72
CA LEU A 40 -12.98 17.83 -11.79
C LEU A 40 -13.63 18.73 -12.84
N HIS A 41 -13.28 18.52 -14.10
CA HIS A 41 -13.80 19.28 -15.24
C HIS A 41 -14.31 18.31 -16.29
N GLU A 42 -15.62 18.33 -16.56
CA GLU A 42 -16.20 17.54 -17.63
C GLU A 42 -15.97 18.23 -18.98
N VAL A 43 -15.38 17.49 -19.92
CA VAL A 43 -15.04 17.95 -21.26
C VAL A 43 -15.45 16.88 -22.27
N ILE A 44 -15.72 17.32 -23.50
CA ILE A 44 -15.94 16.41 -24.62
C ILE A 44 -14.80 16.58 -25.63
N PHE A 45 -14.05 15.51 -25.84
CA PHE A 45 -13.09 15.33 -26.92
C PHE A 45 -13.74 14.42 -27.97
N PRO A 46 -14.31 14.98 -29.06
CA PRO A 46 -14.91 14.19 -30.13
C PRO A 46 -13.97 13.11 -30.69
N GLU A 47 -12.67 13.39 -30.65
CA GLU A 47 -11.64 12.47 -31.07
C GLU A 47 -11.57 11.20 -30.22
N MET A 48 -11.92 11.24 -28.94
CA MET A 48 -11.85 10.11 -28.01
C MET A 48 -13.16 9.33 -27.87
N GLN A 49 -14.28 9.85 -28.38
CA GLN A 49 -15.58 9.20 -28.28
C GLN A 49 -15.59 7.85 -29.01
N GLY A 50 -16.12 6.81 -28.35
CA GLY A 50 -16.18 5.45 -28.89
C GLY A 50 -14.84 4.72 -28.98
N LYS A 51 -13.75 5.27 -28.41
CA LYS A 51 -12.39 4.72 -28.58
C LYS A 51 -11.78 4.23 -27.28
N ILE A 52 -11.02 3.14 -27.37
CA ILE A 52 -10.10 2.70 -26.32
C ILE A 52 -8.79 3.47 -26.47
N CYS A 53 -8.17 3.83 -25.35
CA CYS A 53 -6.78 4.26 -25.34
C CYS A 53 -5.90 3.09 -24.90
N LEU A 54 -4.99 2.65 -25.78
CA LEU A 54 -4.09 1.53 -25.51
C LEU A 54 -2.84 1.95 -24.74
N GLY A 55 -2.53 3.25 -24.70
CA GLY A 55 -1.42 3.77 -23.92
C GLY A 55 -1.08 5.19 -24.30
N SER A 56 -0.22 5.79 -23.48
CA SER A 56 0.32 7.12 -23.72
C SER A 56 1.80 7.04 -24.03
N VAL A 57 2.22 7.81 -25.04
CA VAL A 57 3.55 7.75 -25.65
C VAL A 57 4.10 9.17 -25.77
N TYR A 58 5.41 9.28 -26.01
CA TYR A 58 6.12 10.58 -25.96
C TYR A 58 5.87 11.29 -24.63
N ASP A 59 6.11 10.57 -23.52
CA ASP A 59 6.09 11.12 -22.17
C ASP A 59 4.76 11.81 -21.79
N GLY A 60 3.63 11.20 -22.14
CA GLY A 60 2.31 11.70 -21.75
C GLY A 60 1.64 12.63 -22.77
N THR A 61 2.31 12.99 -23.86
CA THR A 61 1.84 14.06 -24.77
C THR A 61 0.97 13.56 -25.93
N TRP A 62 1.08 12.26 -26.24
CA TRP A 62 0.27 11.59 -27.27
C TRP A 62 -0.42 10.35 -26.70
N LEU A 63 -1.60 10.05 -27.23
CA LEU A 63 -2.40 8.88 -26.90
C LEU A 63 -2.57 7.99 -28.13
N LEU A 64 -2.40 6.68 -27.97
CA LEU A 64 -2.74 5.69 -28.99
C LEU A 64 -4.21 5.29 -28.83
N LEU A 65 -5.05 5.71 -29.76
CA LEU A 65 -6.49 5.49 -29.73
C LEU A 65 -6.93 4.48 -30.79
N VAL A 66 -7.85 3.60 -30.39
CA VAL A 66 -8.42 2.55 -31.23
C VAL A 66 -9.93 2.59 -31.15
N ASP A 67 -10.61 2.55 -32.30
CA ASP A 67 -12.05 2.39 -32.37
C ASP A 67 -12.46 0.92 -32.14
N GLU A 68 -13.36 0.67 -31.17
CA GLU A 68 -13.80 -0.68 -30.82
C GLU A 68 -14.57 -1.39 -31.93
N GLY A 69 -15.23 -0.64 -32.83
CA GLY A 69 -16.07 -1.19 -33.88
C GLY A 69 -15.34 -1.34 -35.21
N THR A 70 -14.54 -0.35 -35.59
CA THR A 70 -13.84 -0.33 -36.89
C THR A 70 -12.40 -0.83 -36.82
N HIS A 71 -11.82 -0.92 -35.61
CA HIS A 71 -10.39 -1.13 -35.38
C HIS A 71 -9.49 -0.03 -35.95
N ASP A 72 -10.04 1.12 -36.35
CA ASP A 72 -9.26 2.27 -36.80
C ASP A 72 -8.36 2.77 -35.66
N CYS A 73 -7.09 2.99 -35.97
CA CYS A 73 -6.07 3.33 -34.99
C CYS A 73 -5.37 4.65 -35.37
N PHE A 74 -5.07 5.49 -34.38
CA PHE A 74 -4.31 6.73 -34.61
C PHE A 74 -3.64 7.25 -33.33
N LEU A 75 -2.58 8.03 -33.50
CA LEU A 75 -1.98 8.82 -32.43
C LEU A 75 -2.65 10.19 -32.36
N LEU A 76 -3.08 10.59 -31.16
CA LEU A 76 -3.69 11.88 -30.88
C LEU A 76 -2.80 12.69 -29.94
N SER A 77 -2.37 13.88 -30.35
CA SER A 77 -1.69 14.80 -29.43
C SER A 77 -2.71 15.48 -28.53
N VAL A 78 -2.42 15.44 -27.23
CA VAL A 78 -3.26 16.02 -26.17
C VAL A 78 -2.58 17.16 -25.41
N ALA A 79 -1.30 17.42 -25.69
CA ALA A 79 -0.50 18.46 -25.02
C ALA A 79 -0.93 19.91 -25.36
N SER A 80 -1.53 20.16 -26.54
CA SER A 80 -1.92 21.52 -26.95
C SER A 80 -3.42 21.75 -26.90
N SER A 81 -3.83 22.81 -26.20
CA SER A 81 -5.22 23.25 -26.08
C SER A 81 -5.85 23.76 -27.38
N ARG A 82 -5.05 24.09 -28.41
CA ARG A 82 -5.53 24.81 -29.62
C ARG A 82 -5.59 23.97 -30.89
N ARG A 83 -4.71 22.98 -31.06
CA ARG A 83 -4.71 22.04 -32.18
C ARG A 83 -4.32 20.67 -31.66
N ARG A 84 -5.15 19.67 -31.93
CA ARG A 84 -4.89 18.26 -31.63
C ARG A 84 -4.48 17.55 -32.93
N PRO A 85 -3.20 17.59 -33.34
CA PRO A 85 -2.76 16.84 -34.50
C PRO A 85 -3.04 15.35 -34.30
N LYS A 86 -3.41 14.71 -35.41
CA LYS A 86 -3.66 13.28 -35.50
C LYS A 86 -2.69 12.68 -36.51
N ILE A 87 -2.11 11.54 -36.15
CA ILE A 87 -1.33 10.72 -37.08
C ILE A 87 -2.12 9.43 -37.30
N PRO A 88 -2.69 9.22 -38.51
CA PRO A 88 -3.41 7.98 -38.80
C PRO A 88 -2.45 6.79 -38.83
N LEU A 89 -2.90 5.66 -38.31
CA LEU A 89 -2.24 4.36 -38.41
C LEU A 89 -3.17 3.40 -39.18
N PRO A 90 -2.65 2.32 -39.76
CA PRO A 90 -3.51 1.29 -40.34
C PRO A 90 -4.44 0.67 -39.28
N PRO A 91 -5.63 0.20 -39.66
CA PRO A 91 -6.53 -0.49 -38.73
C PRO A 91 -5.88 -1.72 -38.10
N LEU A 92 -6.20 -1.97 -36.83
CA LEU A 92 -5.70 -3.14 -36.12
C LEU A 92 -6.38 -4.44 -36.61
N PRO A 93 -5.69 -5.58 -36.57
CA PRO A 93 -6.27 -6.89 -36.88
C PRO A 93 -7.57 -7.19 -36.06
N PRO A 94 -8.69 -7.55 -36.72
CA PRO A 94 -9.99 -7.70 -36.04
C PRO A 94 -10.14 -8.98 -35.20
N THR A 95 -9.18 -9.91 -35.25
CA THR A 95 -9.25 -11.20 -34.55
C THR A 95 -8.84 -11.15 -33.08
N THR A 96 -8.50 -9.96 -32.57
CA THR A 96 -7.75 -9.81 -31.32
C THR A 96 -8.46 -8.88 -30.33
N ASP A 97 -8.54 -9.28 -29.06
CA ASP A 97 -8.96 -8.36 -27.98
C ASP A 97 -7.76 -7.53 -27.53
N TYR A 98 -7.84 -6.21 -27.72
CA TYR A 98 -6.77 -5.27 -27.37
C TYR A 98 -6.93 -4.67 -25.97
N LYS A 99 -7.93 -5.09 -25.19
CA LYS A 99 -8.09 -4.62 -23.81
C LYS A 99 -6.92 -5.10 -22.96
N GLY A 100 -6.30 -4.16 -22.23
CA GLY A 100 -5.12 -4.44 -21.41
C GLY A 100 -3.79 -4.51 -22.19
N ALA A 101 -3.81 -4.33 -23.51
CA ALA A 101 -2.58 -4.24 -24.30
C ALA A 101 -1.76 -3.02 -23.89
N THR A 102 -0.43 -3.15 -23.97
CA THR A 102 0.54 -2.08 -23.70
C THR A 102 1.18 -1.61 -25.00
N CYS A 103 1.62 -0.35 -25.06
CA CYS A 103 2.25 0.20 -26.26
C CYS A 103 3.50 1.01 -25.94
N GLY A 104 4.42 1.03 -26.91
CA GLY A 104 5.65 1.82 -26.88
C GLY A 104 5.95 2.41 -28.26
N VAL A 105 6.69 3.53 -28.29
CA VAL A 105 7.04 4.20 -29.54
C VAL A 105 8.52 4.54 -29.57
N LEU A 106 9.16 4.21 -30.70
CA LEU A 106 10.52 4.64 -31.02
C LEU A 106 10.51 5.84 -31.96
N GLY A 107 11.53 6.67 -31.86
CA GLY A 107 11.77 7.78 -32.78
C GLY A 107 10.98 9.02 -32.43
N SER A 108 10.57 9.78 -33.44
CA SER A 108 9.87 11.06 -33.30
C SER A 108 8.52 11.02 -34.01
N PRO A 109 7.56 11.92 -33.74
CA PRO A 109 6.27 11.93 -34.43
C PRO A 109 6.36 12.01 -35.95
N THR A 110 7.51 12.44 -36.51
CA THR A 110 7.77 12.47 -37.96
C THR A 110 8.36 11.19 -38.54
N ASN A 111 8.97 10.35 -37.72
CA ASN A 111 9.53 9.06 -38.11
C ASN A 111 9.57 8.16 -36.88
N PHE A 112 8.60 7.26 -36.81
CA PHE A 112 8.35 6.44 -35.64
C PHE A 112 8.14 4.97 -35.98
N THR A 113 8.31 4.14 -34.95
CA THR A 113 7.85 2.75 -34.93
C THR A 113 6.99 2.57 -33.67
N VAL A 114 5.70 2.27 -33.85
CA VAL A 114 4.79 1.89 -32.77
C VAL A 114 4.89 0.38 -32.57
N VAL A 115 4.95 -0.05 -31.32
CA VAL A 115 4.86 -1.44 -30.91
C VAL A 115 3.68 -1.58 -29.96
N ILE A 116 2.87 -2.62 -30.15
CA ILE A 116 1.76 -3.00 -29.27
C ILE A 116 1.97 -4.46 -28.86
N ALA A 117 1.91 -4.74 -27.58
CA ALA A 117 2.00 -6.08 -27.03
C ALA A 117 0.76 -6.42 -26.19
N SER A 118 0.33 -7.67 -26.25
CA SER A 118 -0.68 -8.22 -25.34
C SER A 118 -0.15 -8.28 -23.90
N ASP A 119 -1.06 -8.17 -22.94
CA ASP A 119 -0.78 -8.47 -21.54
C ASP A 119 -0.38 -9.95 -21.36
N ALA A 120 0.49 -10.23 -20.40
CA ALA A 120 0.94 -11.58 -20.05
C ALA A 120 -0.22 -12.47 -19.53
N GLU A 121 -1.27 -11.85 -18.99
CA GLU A 121 -2.46 -12.56 -18.50
C GLU A 121 -3.56 -12.77 -19.56
N SER A 122 -3.34 -12.29 -20.80
CA SER A 122 -4.27 -12.49 -21.92
C SER A 122 -4.22 -13.92 -22.46
N GLU A 123 -5.40 -14.48 -22.81
CA GLU A 123 -5.50 -15.77 -23.52
C GLU A 123 -4.89 -15.70 -24.94
N GLN A 124 -4.71 -14.49 -25.48
CA GLN A 124 -4.12 -14.23 -26.79
C GLN A 124 -2.80 -13.50 -26.64
N ASN A 125 -1.73 -14.09 -27.17
CA ASN A 125 -0.40 -13.46 -27.23
C ASN A 125 -0.19 -12.81 -28.60
N PHE A 126 0.10 -11.50 -28.63
CA PHE A 126 0.43 -10.77 -29.84
C PHE A 126 1.52 -9.71 -29.63
N LEU A 127 2.31 -9.49 -30.67
CA LEU A 127 3.31 -8.42 -30.75
C LEU A 127 3.23 -7.79 -32.13
N LEU A 128 2.63 -6.60 -32.20
CA LEU A 128 2.39 -5.89 -33.45
C LEU A 128 3.34 -4.70 -33.58
N CYS A 129 3.83 -4.45 -34.78
CA CYS A 129 4.59 -3.25 -35.08
C CYS A 129 4.08 -2.52 -36.32
N CYS A 130 4.16 -1.19 -36.30
CA CYS A 130 3.81 -0.32 -37.41
C CYS A 130 4.75 0.87 -37.48
N ARG A 131 5.29 1.16 -38.66
CA ARG A 131 6.15 2.32 -38.91
C ARG A 131 5.39 3.46 -39.54
N SER A 132 6.00 4.64 -39.46
CA SER A 132 5.58 5.80 -40.22
C SER A 132 5.49 5.48 -41.71
N GLY A 133 4.25 5.41 -42.23
CA GLY A 133 3.96 5.18 -43.64
C GLY A 133 3.65 3.73 -44.02
N ASP A 134 3.66 2.79 -43.06
CA ASP A 134 3.22 1.41 -43.32
C ASP A 134 1.69 1.36 -43.57
N GLU A 135 1.27 0.50 -44.50
CA GLU A 135 -0.14 0.30 -44.84
C GLU A 135 -0.82 -0.78 -43.99
N GLU A 136 -0.05 -1.63 -43.32
CA GLU A 136 -0.54 -2.75 -42.50
C GLU A 136 0.35 -2.95 -41.26
N TRP A 137 -0.20 -3.59 -40.22
CA TRP A 137 0.58 -3.99 -39.04
C TRP A 137 1.34 -5.28 -39.32
N ALA A 138 2.63 -5.31 -38.96
CA ALA A 138 3.41 -6.54 -39.00
C ALA A 138 3.32 -7.27 -37.66
N ASP A 139 2.92 -8.54 -37.70
CA ASP A 139 2.90 -9.46 -36.56
C ASP A 139 4.27 -10.10 -36.37
N LEU A 140 4.87 -9.88 -35.21
CA LEU A 140 6.22 -10.32 -34.86
C LEU A 140 6.23 -11.58 -33.99
N THR A 141 5.07 -12.12 -33.61
CA THR A 141 4.96 -13.29 -32.72
C THR A 141 5.70 -14.53 -33.23
N ALA A 142 5.75 -14.73 -34.55
CA ALA A 142 6.35 -15.91 -35.17
C ALA A 142 7.88 -15.82 -35.37
N ALA A 143 8.47 -14.61 -35.29
CA ALA A 143 9.90 -14.40 -35.53
C ALA A 143 10.76 -14.71 -34.28
N ASP A 144 10.18 -14.57 -33.08
CA ASP A 144 10.82 -14.89 -31.81
C ASP A 144 10.32 -16.27 -31.32
N ALA A 145 11.03 -17.34 -31.70
CA ALA A 145 10.68 -18.74 -31.38
C ALA A 145 10.80 -19.13 -29.89
N GLY A 146 10.83 -18.15 -28.99
CA GLY A 146 10.67 -18.31 -27.55
C GLY A 146 9.57 -17.36 -27.10
N CYS A 147 8.47 -17.89 -26.57
CA CYS A 147 7.32 -17.13 -26.11
C CYS A 147 7.75 -16.12 -25.01
N ILE A 148 8.01 -14.87 -25.38
CA ILE A 148 8.23 -13.79 -24.42
C ILE A 148 6.84 -13.25 -24.08
N THR A 149 6.34 -13.57 -22.88
CA THR A 149 5.18 -12.88 -22.31
C THR A 149 5.63 -11.53 -21.77
N PHE A 150 5.04 -10.45 -22.25
CA PHE A 150 5.35 -9.11 -21.77
C PHE A 150 4.54 -8.84 -20.50
N SER A 151 5.19 -8.79 -19.34
CA SER A 151 4.56 -8.26 -18.13
C SER A 151 4.91 -6.78 -17.97
N GLY A 152 3.91 -5.91 -17.92
CA GLY A 152 4.07 -4.50 -17.56
C GLY A 152 4.39 -3.51 -18.70
N THR A 153 4.75 -2.28 -18.30
CA THR A 153 4.91 -1.11 -19.18
C THR A 153 6.04 -1.24 -20.20
N ILE A 154 5.80 -0.79 -21.45
CA ILE A 154 6.86 -0.56 -22.45
C ILE A 154 7.31 0.91 -22.39
N VAL A 155 8.60 1.17 -22.28
CA VAL A 155 9.15 2.54 -22.27
C VAL A 155 10.28 2.72 -23.26
N SER A 156 10.36 3.90 -23.88
CA SER A 156 11.47 4.24 -24.77
C SER A 156 12.59 4.93 -24.00
N HIS A 157 13.82 4.46 -24.20
CA HIS A 157 15.02 5.09 -23.66
C HIS A 157 16.19 4.89 -24.61
N ALA A 158 16.96 5.94 -24.87
CA ALA A 158 18.17 5.89 -25.70
C ALA A 158 18.01 5.17 -27.06
N GLY A 159 16.85 5.34 -27.72
CA GLY A 159 16.57 4.74 -29.03
C GLY A 159 16.11 3.27 -29.00
N LYS A 160 15.89 2.69 -27.82
CA LYS A 160 15.38 1.33 -27.62
C LYS A 160 14.09 1.33 -26.81
N LEU A 161 13.32 0.25 -26.90
CA LEU A 161 12.19 0.00 -26.00
C LEU A 161 12.59 -1.00 -24.93
N TYR A 162 12.13 -0.79 -23.71
CA TYR A 162 12.37 -1.65 -22.56
C TYR A 162 11.02 -2.09 -21.98
N ALA A 163 10.90 -3.36 -21.61
CA ALA A 163 9.67 -3.94 -21.04
C ALA A 163 9.97 -5.03 -20.00
N GLY A 164 9.08 -5.22 -19.02
CA GLY A 164 9.09 -6.36 -18.08
C GLY A 164 10.39 -6.60 -17.31
N ASP A 165 10.89 -7.85 -17.33
CA ASP A 165 12.17 -8.28 -16.76
C ASP A 165 13.38 -7.89 -17.65
N LEU A 166 13.23 -6.77 -18.37
CA LEU A 166 14.17 -6.15 -19.32
C LEU A 166 14.32 -6.88 -20.67
N VAL A 167 13.18 -7.06 -21.34
CA VAL A 167 13.15 -7.29 -22.79
C VAL A 167 13.46 -5.98 -23.50
N VAL A 168 14.50 -5.99 -24.33
CA VAL A 168 14.93 -4.84 -25.11
C VAL A 168 14.50 -5.01 -26.56
N MET A 169 13.81 -4.02 -27.12
CA MET A 169 13.46 -3.99 -28.53
C MET A 169 14.20 -2.87 -29.24
N ASP A 170 14.80 -3.22 -30.37
CA ASP A 170 15.53 -2.28 -31.21
C ASP A 170 15.05 -2.41 -32.67
N SER A 171 15.18 -1.32 -33.43
CA SER A 171 14.92 -1.30 -34.86
C SER A 171 16.23 -1.25 -35.62
N ILE A 172 16.66 -2.40 -36.14
CA ILE A 172 17.90 -2.53 -36.92
C ILE A 172 17.53 -2.80 -38.37
N ASP A 173 17.99 -1.94 -39.28
CA ASP A 173 17.73 -2.03 -40.74
C ASP A 173 16.25 -2.17 -41.11
N GLY A 174 15.35 -1.63 -40.29
CA GLY A 174 13.92 -1.81 -40.50
C GLY A 174 13.44 -3.25 -40.22
N ALA A 175 14.01 -3.93 -39.23
CA ALA A 175 13.37 -5.05 -38.55
C ALA A 175 13.34 -4.76 -37.04
N VAL A 176 12.18 -4.94 -36.40
CA VAL A 176 12.09 -4.90 -34.94
C VAL A 176 12.59 -6.24 -34.43
N ARG A 177 13.55 -6.23 -33.51
CA ARG A 177 14.07 -7.44 -32.87
C ARG A 177 13.93 -7.29 -31.37
N SER A 178 13.45 -8.34 -30.71
CA SER A 178 13.49 -8.43 -29.26
C SER A 178 14.75 -9.17 -28.81
N GLN A 179 15.30 -8.76 -27.67
CA GLN A 179 16.37 -9.47 -26.99
C GLN A 179 16.06 -9.46 -25.51
N PHE A 180 15.98 -10.65 -24.91
CA PHE A 180 15.96 -10.76 -23.46
C PHE A 180 17.34 -10.40 -22.92
N GLN A 181 17.40 -9.40 -22.03
CA GLN A 181 18.60 -9.10 -21.26
C GLN A 181 18.36 -9.59 -19.85
N ASP A 182 19.14 -10.59 -19.44
CA ASP A 182 19.13 -11.01 -18.05
C ASP A 182 19.62 -9.84 -17.20
N THR A 183 18.81 -9.44 -16.24
CA THR A 183 19.20 -8.37 -15.31
C THR A 183 19.58 -9.02 -14.01
N GLU A 184 20.81 -8.73 -13.57
CA GLU A 184 21.22 -9.09 -12.23
C GLU A 184 20.60 -8.11 -11.23
N GLY A 185 20.43 -8.56 -10.00
CA GLY A 185 19.80 -7.79 -8.95
C GLY A 185 19.00 -8.70 -8.06
N GLU A 186 19.11 -8.47 -6.76
CA GLU A 186 18.39 -9.25 -5.78
C GLU A 186 16.88 -9.08 -5.99
N MET A 187 16.25 -10.08 -6.59
CA MET A 187 14.82 -10.08 -6.78
C MET A 187 14.18 -10.37 -5.42
N GLU A 188 13.96 -9.31 -4.64
CA GLU A 188 13.15 -9.40 -3.42
C GLU A 188 11.86 -10.16 -3.73
N ALA A 189 11.73 -11.39 -3.22
CA ALA A 189 10.57 -12.22 -3.44
C ALA A 189 9.36 -11.48 -2.89
N MET A 190 8.42 -11.15 -3.76
CA MET A 190 7.22 -10.42 -3.41
C MET A 190 6.07 -11.39 -3.41
N ASN A 191 5.76 -11.88 -2.23
CA ASN A 191 4.70 -12.85 -2.08
C ASN A 191 3.29 -12.28 -2.40
N GLY A 192 2.42 -12.96 -3.13
CA GLY A 192 1.12 -12.41 -3.57
C GLY A 192 1.21 -11.58 -4.86
N SER A 193 0.11 -10.93 -5.27
CA SER A 193 0.03 -10.25 -6.56
C SER A 193 0.83 -8.93 -6.60
N THR A 194 1.52 -8.69 -7.72
CA THR A 194 2.44 -7.56 -7.90
C THR A 194 2.13 -6.84 -9.21
N ALA A 195 2.08 -5.51 -9.17
CA ALA A 195 2.07 -4.65 -10.35
C ALA A 195 3.46 -4.05 -10.56
N ARG A 196 3.88 -3.90 -11.82
CA ARG A 196 5.18 -3.35 -12.17
C ARG A 196 5.02 -2.22 -13.18
N TYR A 197 5.70 -1.12 -12.90
CA TYR A 197 5.77 0.05 -13.76
C TYR A 197 7.22 0.32 -14.15
N LEU A 198 7.47 0.51 -15.44
CA LEU A 198 8.73 1.03 -15.94
C LEU A 198 8.50 2.49 -16.37
N LEU A 199 9.49 3.34 -16.09
CA LEU A 199 9.48 4.74 -16.52
C LEU A 199 10.89 5.30 -16.66
N VAL A 200 11.03 6.38 -17.43
CA VAL A 200 12.28 7.12 -17.58
C VAL A 200 12.19 8.43 -16.81
N SER A 201 13.27 8.80 -16.11
CA SER A 201 13.34 10.04 -15.35
C SER A 201 14.76 10.59 -15.37
N SER A 202 14.94 11.81 -15.90
CA SER A 202 16.26 12.46 -16.06
C SER A 202 17.33 11.57 -16.71
N GLY A 203 16.97 10.82 -17.75
CA GLY A 203 17.89 9.93 -18.47
C GLY A 203 18.17 8.59 -17.77
N ASP A 204 17.55 8.30 -16.64
CA ASP A 204 17.66 7.02 -15.94
C ASP A 204 16.39 6.18 -16.12
N LEU A 205 16.54 4.86 -16.18
CA LEU A 205 15.43 3.91 -16.19
C LEU A 205 15.08 3.48 -14.76
N PHE A 206 13.81 3.56 -14.40
CA PHE A 206 13.28 3.15 -13.10
C PHE A 206 12.24 2.05 -13.24
N SER A 207 12.20 1.18 -12.23
CA SER A 207 11.18 0.16 -12.02
C SER A 207 10.50 0.40 -10.66
N VAL A 208 9.18 0.53 -10.67
CA VAL A 208 8.35 0.62 -9.47
C VAL A 208 7.54 -0.66 -9.35
N LEU A 209 7.83 -1.45 -8.33
CA LEU A 209 7.08 -2.65 -8.00
C LEU A 209 6.14 -2.37 -6.84
N ILE A 210 4.87 -2.73 -7.02
CA ILE A 210 3.80 -2.47 -6.07
C ILE A 210 3.12 -3.77 -5.72
N LYS A 211 3.03 -4.08 -4.44
CA LYS A 211 2.40 -5.29 -3.92
C LYS A 211 1.11 -4.97 -3.21
N TYR A 212 0.14 -5.86 -3.37
CA TYR A 212 -1.18 -5.72 -2.78
C TYR A 212 -1.74 -7.06 -2.30
N LEU A 213 -2.67 -6.99 -1.34
CA LEU A 213 -3.47 -8.12 -0.90
C LEU A 213 -4.77 -8.17 -1.69
N GLY A 214 -5.13 -9.34 -2.22
CA GLY A 214 -6.33 -9.51 -3.05
C GLY A 214 -6.02 -9.49 -4.54
N ARG A 215 -7.00 -9.05 -5.35
CA ARG A 215 -6.87 -8.97 -6.82
C ARG A 215 -6.29 -7.61 -7.26
N PRO A 216 -5.69 -7.55 -8.48
CA PRO A 216 -5.28 -6.29 -9.08
C PRO A 216 -6.42 -5.26 -9.03
N TYR A 217 -6.10 -3.99 -8.74
CA TYR A 217 -7.06 -2.86 -8.79
C TYR A 217 -8.24 -2.92 -7.79
N ASP A 218 -8.19 -3.78 -6.77
CA ASP A 218 -9.14 -3.71 -5.64
C ASP A 218 -8.52 -4.15 -4.30
N GLY A 219 -7.20 -4.34 -4.30
CA GLY A 219 -6.43 -4.81 -3.16
C GLY A 219 -5.94 -3.71 -2.22
N SER A 220 -5.59 -4.10 -0.99
CA SER A 220 -4.86 -3.22 -0.08
C SER A 220 -3.40 -3.19 -0.50
N LEU A 221 -2.90 -2.01 -0.81
CA LEU A 221 -1.49 -1.76 -1.12
C LEU A 221 -0.61 -1.97 0.11
N ILE A 222 0.29 -2.93 0.08
CA ILE A 222 1.06 -3.32 1.28
C ILE A 222 2.56 -3.10 1.17
N ARG A 223 3.10 -2.94 -0.04
CA ARG A 223 4.53 -2.68 -0.24
C ARG A 223 4.78 -1.98 -1.57
N MET A 224 5.82 -1.15 -1.59
CA MET A 224 6.33 -0.52 -2.78
C MET A 224 7.86 -0.58 -2.77
N VAL A 225 8.45 -0.89 -3.93
CA VAL A 225 9.89 -0.98 -4.14
C VAL A 225 10.22 -0.18 -5.39
N VAL A 226 11.17 0.75 -5.27
CA VAL A 226 11.67 1.54 -6.40
C VAL A 226 13.09 1.10 -6.68
N ARG A 227 13.38 0.81 -7.94
CA ARG A 227 14.71 0.43 -8.43
C ARG A 227 15.11 1.32 -9.58
N ARG A 228 16.39 1.62 -9.69
CA ARG A 228 17.04 2.27 -10.83
C ARG A 228 17.93 1.24 -11.51
N LEU A 229 17.87 1.18 -12.84
CA LEU A 229 18.76 0.31 -13.61
C LEU A 229 20.12 0.99 -13.79
N ASP A 230 21.19 0.30 -13.45
CA ASP A 230 22.53 0.69 -13.89
C ASP A 230 22.78 0.06 -15.27
N LEU A 231 22.86 0.91 -16.30
CA LEU A 231 23.03 0.46 -17.69
C LEU A 231 24.43 -0.11 -17.97
N SER A 232 25.40 0.10 -17.07
CA SER A 232 26.79 -0.33 -17.26
C SER A 232 26.96 -1.82 -17.00
N ASP A 233 26.26 -2.34 -15.99
CA ASP A 233 26.29 -3.73 -15.55
C ASP A 233 24.92 -4.44 -15.70
N LEU A 234 23.88 -3.72 -16.13
CA LEU A 234 22.49 -4.18 -16.25
C LEU A 234 21.91 -4.68 -14.91
N VAL A 235 22.31 -4.03 -13.81
CA VAL A 235 21.84 -4.38 -12.46
C VAL A 235 20.73 -3.45 -11.99
N TRP A 236 19.62 -4.02 -11.53
CA TRP A 236 18.58 -3.26 -10.84
C TRP A 236 18.99 -2.94 -9.39
N ARG A 237 19.14 -1.66 -9.08
CA ARG A 237 19.53 -1.19 -7.73
C ARG A 237 18.36 -0.50 -7.06
N ARG A 238 18.02 -0.95 -5.85
CA ARG A 238 16.98 -0.29 -5.04
C ARG A 238 17.39 1.15 -4.70
N VAL A 239 16.43 2.07 -4.69
CA VAL A 239 16.62 3.46 -4.27
C VAL A 239 15.64 3.83 -3.17
N GLU A 240 16.10 4.60 -2.18
CA GLU A 240 15.26 5.16 -1.10
C GLU A 240 14.61 6.49 -1.50
N SER A 241 15.12 7.13 -2.55
CA SER A 241 14.64 8.41 -3.04
C SER A 241 14.77 8.47 -4.56
N ILE A 242 13.79 9.10 -5.19
CA ILE A 242 13.80 9.41 -6.63
C ILE A 242 14.33 10.84 -6.89
N GLY A 243 14.65 11.59 -5.84
CA GLY A 243 15.08 12.99 -5.91
C GLY A 243 14.00 13.98 -5.44
N VAL A 244 14.44 15.06 -4.80
CA VAL A 244 13.56 16.05 -4.15
C VAL A 244 12.67 16.84 -5.11
N ASP A 245 13.04 16.91 -6.39
CA ASP A 245 12.25 17.59 -7.43
C ASP A 245 11.58 16.59 -8.38
N ARG A 246 11.59 15.28 -8.10
CA ARG A 246 10.98 14.29 -9.01
C ARG A 246 9.66 13.75 -8.48
N VAL A 247 8.70 13.59 -9.39
CA VAL A 247 7.39 12.99 -9.11
C VAL A 247 7.12 11.91 -10.13
N PHE A 248 6.82 10.70 -9.67
CA PHE A 248 6.39 9.62 -10.58
C PHE A 248 4.87 9.55 -10.64
N LEU A 249 4.33 9.50 -11.85
CA LEU A 249 2.90 9.47 -12.15
C LEU A 249 2.59 8.14 -12.83
N LEU A 250 1.87 7.26 -12.14
CA LEU A 250 1.58 5.89 -12.54
C LEU A 250 0.08 5.70 -12.75
N SER A 251 -0.32 4.99 -13.80
CA SER A 251 -1.71 4.60 -14.02
C SER A 251 -1.79 3.44 -15.01
N GLY A 252 -2.73 2.52 -14.79
CA GLY A 252 -2.88 1.32 -15.62
C GLY A 252 -1.57 0.58 -15.75
N ASP A 253 -1.01 0.58 -16.96
CA ASP A 253 0.23 -0.11 -17.32
C ASP A 253 1.28 0.85 -17.88
N TYR A 254 1.25 2.13 -17.48
CA TYR A 254 2.25 3.14 -17.88
C TYR A 254 2.63 4.08 -16.73
N GLY A 255 3.79 4.71 -16.88
CA GLY A 255 4.35 5.63 -15.88
C GLY A 255 5.19 6.75 -16.51
N PHE A 256 5.15 7.93 -15.89
CA PHE A 256 5.90 9.11 -16.30
C PHE A 256 6.61 9.77 -15.11
N SER A 257 7.60 10.61 -15.39
CA SER A 257 8.26 11.49 -14.41
C SER A 257 8.03 12.96 -14.76
N CYS A 258 7.91 13.81 -13.75
CA CYS A 258 7.87 15.26 -13.94
C CYS A 258 8.43 16.01 -12.71
N SER A 259 8.74 17.29 -12.93
CA SER A 259 9.30 18.15 -11.89
C SER A 259 8.24 18.49 -10.84
N ALA A 260 8.59 18.32 -9.57
CA ALA A 260 7.73 18.65 -8.43
C ALA A 260 7.44 20.16 -8.39
N ALA A 261 8.47 20.98 -8.55
CA ALA A 261 8.37 22.44 -8.54
C ALA A 261 7.45 22.94 -9.67
N ALA A 262 7.59 22.39 -10.87
CA ALA A 262 6.82 22.83 -12.02
C ALA A 262 5.39 22.23 -12.06
N SER A 263 5.19 21.03 -11.50
CA SER A 263 3.84 20.43 -11.37
C SER A 263 3.05 20.98 -10.17
N GLY A 264 3.71 21.59 -9.18
CA GLY A 264 3.09 21.98 -7.91
C GLY A 264 2.74 20.79 -7.01
N MET A 265 3.36 19.63 -7.25
CA MET A 265 3.16 18.39 -6.50
C MET A 265 4.30 18.20 -5.49
N GLN A 266 4.13 17.29 -4.53
CA GLN A 266 5.21 16.99 -3.58
C GLN A 266 6.26 16.13 -4.27
N GLY A 267 7.52 16.56 -4.24
CA GLY A 267 8.65 15.79 -4.76
C GLY A 267 8.96 14.56 -3.90
N ASN A 268 9.81 13.69 -4.44
CA ASN A 268 10.12 12.38 -3.85
C ASN A 268 8.86 11.54 -3.55
N CYS A 269 7.83 11.68 -4.39
CA CYS A 269 6.55 10.99 -4.24
C CYS A 269 6.14 10.26 -5.52
N ILE A 270 5.37 9.19 -5.32
CA ILE A 270 4.76 8.41 -6.40
C ILE A 270 3.24 8.57 -6.30
N TYR A 271 2.60 8.98 -7.38
CA TYR A 271 1.17 9.13 -7.49
C TYR A 271 0.65 8.02 -8.40
N LEU A 272 -0.23 7.18 -7.86
CA LEU A 272 -0.76 6.00 -8.55
C LEU A 272 -2.27 6.12 -8.64
N VAL A 273 -2.81 6.00 -9.85
CA VAL A 273 -4.25 5.87 -10.06
C VAL A 273 -4.59 4.40 -10.17
N TRP A 274 -5.40 3.92 -9.22
CA TRP A 274 -5.98 2.59 -9.26
C TRP A 274 -7.48 2.67 -8.97
N SER A 275 -8.24 1.89 -9.72
CA SER A 275 -9.63 1.59 -9.41
C SER A 275 -9.73 0.89 -8.05
N SER A 276 -10.92 0.90 -7.49
CA SER A 276 -11.35 0.03 -6.40
C SER A 276 -12.85 -0.20 -6.56
N CYS A 277 -13.45 -1.12 -5.81
CA CYS A 277 -14.85 -1.49 -5.91
C CYS A 277 -15.85 -0.32 -5.82
N ASP A 278 -15.48 0.78 -5.17
CA ASP A 278 -16.33 1.94 -4.95
C ASP A 278 -16.00 3.12 -5.85
N CYS A 279 -14.72 3.34 -6.17
CA CYS A 279 -14.29 4.57 -6.81
C CYS A 279 -12.92 4.45 -7.46
N GLU A 280 -12.56 5.45 -8.26
CA GLU A 280 -11.16 5.67 -8.65
C GLU A 280 -10.41 6.35 -7.53
N ARG A 281 -9.29 5.74 -7.13
CA ARG A 281 -8.42 6.22 -6.07
C ARG A 281 -7.11 6.73 -6.64
N LEU A 282 -6.76 7.94 -6.22
CA LEU A 282 -5.42 8.47 -6.37
C LEU A 282 -4.66 8.19 -5.08
N TYR A 283 -3.72 7.24 -5.14
CA TYR A 283 -2.76 7.00 -4.08
C TYR A 283 -1.59 7.96 -4.22
N LYS A 284 -1.11 8.47 -3.09
CA LYS A 284 0.15 9.19 -2.97
C LYS A 284 1.04 8.41 -2.02
N PHE A 285 2.20 8.00 -2.50
CA PHE A 285 3.25 7.40 -1.69
C PHE A 285 4.37 8.41 -1.49
N CYS A 286 4.69 8.70 -0.24
CA CYS A 286 5.78 9.58 0.15
C CYS A 286 7.00 8.71 0.51
N LEU A 287 8.09 8.85 -0.25
CA LEU A 287 9.30 8.05 -0.01
C LEU A 287 10.12 8.54 1.19
N ASP A 288 9.92 9.80 1.63
CA ASP A 288 10.65 10.38 2.76
C ASP A 288 10.33 9.68 4.10
N ASP A 289 9.07 9.32 4.29
CA ASP A 289 8.55 8.68 5.50
C ASP A 289 7.92 7.31 5.26
N MET A 290 7.95 6.81 4.01
CA MET A 290 7.37 5.54 3.57
C MET A 290 5.88 5.40 3.94
N THR A 291 5.13 6.49 3.81
CA THR A 291 3.69 6.52 4.01
C THR A 291 2.92 6.52 2.69
N LYS A 292 1.70 5.99 2.71
CA LYS A 292 0.71 6.15 1.66
C LYS A 292 -0.49 6.92 2.18
N SER A 293 -1.18 7.60 1.27
CA SER A 293 -2.49 8.20 1.49
C SER A 293 -3.28 8.06 0.20
N PHE A 294 -4.60 8.20 0.25
CA PHE A 294 -5.39 8.19 -0.98
C PHE A 294 -6.62 9.08 -0.91
N HIS A 295 -7.05 9.51 -2.09
CA HIS A 295 -8.23 10.31 -2.29
C HIS A 295 -9.11 9.71 -3.38
N ARG A 296 -10.42 9.83 -3.20
CA ARG A 296 -11.38 9.61 -4.28
C ARG A 296 -11.23 10.72 -5.31
N ILE A 297 -10.94 10.34 -6.55
CA ILE A 297 -10.88 11.28 -7.67
C ILE A 297 -12.13 11.18 -8.54
N LEU A 298 -12.75 10.00 -8.67
CA LEU A 298 -13.95 9.82 -9.50
C LEU A 298 -14.94 8.91 -8.76
N PRO A 299 -16.26 9.18 -8.85
CA PRO A 299 -17.24 8.52 -7.99
C PRO A 299 -17.54 7.07 -8.36
N ASN A 300 -17.15 6.60 -9.55
CA ASN A 300 -17.39 5.23 -10.00
C ASN A 300 -16.07 4.60 -10.49
N PRO A 301 -15.86 3.28 -10.30
CA PRO A 301 -14.72 2.58 -10.88
C PRO A 301 -14.73 2.63 -12.40
N THR A 302 -13.54 2.62 -12.99
CA THR A 302 -13.34 2.46 -14.43
C THR A 302 -13.24 0.99 -14.82
N ALA A 303 -13.79 0.65 -15.99
CA ALA A 303 -13.41 -0.57 -16.66
C ALA A 303 -11.91 -0.52 -17.02
N PRO A 304 -11.19 -1.66 -17.04
CA PRO A 304 -9.78 -1.72 -17.42
C PRO A 304 -9.43 -1.02 -18.74
N SER A 305 -10.35 -1.00 -19.71
CA SER A 305 -10.19 -0.34 -21.02
C SER A 305 -10.49 1.17 -21.05
N CYS A 306 -10.76 1.77 -19.88
CA CYS A 306 -11.08 3.20 -19.67
C CYS A 306 -10.23 3.84 -18.56
N ARG A 307 -9.13 3.19 -18.13
CA ARG A 307 -8.30 3.66 -17.02
C ARG A 307 -7.80 5.07 -17.26
N ALA A 308 -7.75 5.91 -16.22
CA ALA A 308 -7.46 7.31 -16.40
C ALA A 308 -5.99 7.57 -16.82
N TYR A 309 -5.74 8.41 -17.82
CA TYR A 309 -4.42 8.62 -18.42
C TYR A 309 -3.78 9.94 -18.02
N TRP A 310 -2.49 9.89 -17.72
CA TRP A 310 -1.68 11.06 -17.42
C TRP A 310 -1.38 11.84 -18.70
N VAL A 311 -1.61 13.14 -18.68
CA VAL A 311 -1.13 14.09 -19.67
C VAL A 311 -0.13 15.02 -18.99
N VAL A 312 1.13 14.87 -19.38
CA VAL A 312 2.25 15.64 -18.83
C VAL A 312 2.76 16.57 -19.93
N PRO A 313 2.77 17.90 -19.71
CA PRO A 313 3.32 18.83 -20.69
C PRO A 313 4.84 18.70 -20.84
N GLU A 314 5.34 18.91 -22.05
CA GLU A 314 6.79 18.84 -22.37
C GLU A 314 7.62 19.78 -21.46
N ASP A 315 7.11 20.97 -21.16
CA ASP A 315 7.82 22.01 -20.40
C ASP A 315 8.09 21.66 -18.92
N ILE A 316 7.48 20.58 -18.41
CA ILE A 316 7.48 20.20 -16.98
C ILE A 316 8.14 18.83 -16.77
N GLN A 317 8.57 18.20 -17.86
CA GLN A 317 9.35 16.97 -17.80
C GLN A 317 10.72 17.27 -17.15
N ASP A 318 11.21 16.30 -16.38
CA ASP A 318 12.51 16.40 -15.71
C ASP A 318 13.66 16.38 -16.72
N SER A 319 13.97 17.52 -17.33
CA SER A 319 15.17 17.68 -18.17
C SER A 319 16.45 17.54 -17.35
N GLU A 320 17.54 17.04 -17.96
CA GLU A 320 18.85 16.89 -17.33
C GLU A 320 19.25 18.15 -16.54
N PHE A 321 19.21 18.05 -15.22
CA PHE A 321 19.70 19.11 -14.37
C PHE A 321 21.23 19.08 -14.38
N VAL A 322 21.85 19.95 -15.19
CA VAL A 322 23.26 20.32 -15.01
C VAL A 322 23.35 21.04 -13.67
N GLY A 323 23.82 20.31 -12.66
CA GLY A 323 24.02 20.82 -11.31
C GLY A 323 24.84 22.10 -11.31
N GLN A 324 24.17 23.25 -11.16
CA GLN A 324 24.79 24.44 -10.61
C GLN A 324 24.60 24.41 -9.10
N ALA A 325 25.73 24.33 -8.42
CA ALA A 325 25.87 24.32 -6.98
C ALA A 325 25.10 25.48 -6.34
N PHE A 326 24.11 25.15 -5.51
CA PHE A 326 23.74 25.96 -4.36
C PHE A 326 24.26 25.26 -3.10
N LEU A 327 25.59 25.27 -2.94
CA LEU A 327 26.19 25.22 -1.63
C LEU A 327 26.08 26.61 -1.01
N SER A 328 25.03 26.82 -0.21
CA SER A 328 25.06 27.70 0.95
C SER A 328 23.68 27.75 1.60
N ALA A 329 23.42 26.80 2.50
CA ALA A 329 22.60 27.14 3.66
C ALA A 329 23.45 28.09 4.52
N PRO A 330 22.94 29.26 4.95
CA PRO A 330 23.63 30.04 5.95
C PRO A 330 23.65 29.22 7.24
N SER A 331 24.85 28.85 7.70
CA SER A 331 25.07 28.41 9.07
C SER A 331 24.88 29.61 9.99
N SER A 332 23.63 29.88 10.40
CA SER A 332 23.39 30.70 11.58
C SER A 332 23.66 29.85 12.82
N ASN A 333 24.94 29.74 13.17
CA ASN A 333 25.35 29.47 14.54
C ASN A 333 25.08 30.73 15.36
N GLU A 334 23.84 30.90 15.81
CA GLU A 334 23.62 31.66 17.03
C GLU A 334 23.37 30.67 18.16
N VAL A 335 24.40 30.50 18.98
CA VAL A 335 24.29 29.91 20.31
C VAL A 335 23.36 30.81 21.11
N THR A 336 22.09 30.45 21.21
CA THR A 336 21.23 30.98 22.28
C THR A 336 21.72 30.38 23.59
N SER A 337 22.46 31.19 24.34
CA SER A 337 22.71 30.96 25.77
C SER A 337 21.39 30.69 26.50
N PRO A 338 21.40 29.94 27.61
CA PRO A 338 20.19 29.69 28.39
C PRO A 338 19.58 31.04 28.80
N ILE A 339 18.31 31.26 28.46
CA ILE A 339 17.56 32.38 29.03
C ILE A 339 17.39 32.04 30.51
N ASP A 340 18.21 32.71 31.32
CA ASP A 340 18.09 32.77 32.77
C ASP A 340 16.76 33.48 33.09
N PHE A 341 15.75 32.72 33.51
CA PHE A 341 14.53 33.29 34.11
C PHE A 341 14.84 33.75 35.54
N ASN A 342 15.63 34.81 35.67
CA ASN A 342 15.79 35.52 36.93
C ASN A 342 16.10 36.99 36.64
N ASN A 343 15.05 37.81 36.64
CA ASN A 343 15.01 39.14 37.27
C ASN A 343 13.78 39.91 36.78
N HIS A 344 12.68 39.77 37.52
CA HIS A 344 11.73 40.88 37.68
C HIS A 344 11.89 41.44 39.10
N PRO A 345 11.85 42.78 39.27
CA PRO A 345 12.04 43.41 40.57
C PRO A 345 10.91 43.02 41.52
N GLU A 346 11.28 42.84 42.78
CA GLU A 346 10.40 42.53 43.90
C GLU A 346 9.24 43.55 44.00
N GLU A 347 8.08 43.19 43.47
CA GLU A 347 6.82 43.66 44.05
C GLU A 347 6.39 42.65 45.12
N GLN A 348 6.43 43.13 46.36
CA GLN A 348 6.01 42.42 47.57
C GLN A 348 4.54 42.01 47.48
N SER A 349 4.25 40.89 46.84
CA SER A 349 3.05 40.11 47.15
C SER A 349 3.44 39.02 48.14
N LYS A 350 2.67 38.90 49.24
CA LYS A 350 2.84 37.85 50.24
C LYS A 350 2.62 36.48 49.57
N GLY A 351 3.69 35.88 49.08
CA GLY A 351 3.69 34.58 48.43
C GLY A 351 3.37 33.49 49.44
N ILE A 352 2.27 32.78 49.21
CA ILE A 352 1.98 31.49 49.82
C ILE A 352 3.10 30.56 49.38
N SER A 353 3.96 30.08 50.30
CA SER A 353 4.96 29.08 49.97
C SER A 353 4.25 27.77 49.64
N LEU A 354 4.12 27.45 48.36
CA LEU A 354 3.65 26.13 47.94
C LEU A 354 4.66 25.08 48.45
N PRO A 355 4.19 23.99 49.09
CA PRO A 355 5.08 22.91 49.50
C PRO A 355 5.91 22.38 48.32
N PRO A 356 7.19 22.04 48.53
CA PRO A 356 8.00 21.36 47.51
C PRO A 356 7.32 20.07 47.03
N TRP A 357 7.40 19.76 45.73
CA TRP A 357 6.91 18.50 45.15
C TRP A 357 7.51 17.22 45.79
N GLN A 358 8.59 17.37 46.55
CA GLN A 358 9.24 16.30 47.30
C GLN A 358 8.43 15.89 48.54
N ASP A 359 7.58 16.78 49.06
CA ASP A 359 6.76 16.61 50.26
C ASP A 359 5.34 16.11 49.95
N LEU A 360 5.05 15.78 48.69
CA LEU A 360 3.78 15.20 48.29
C LEU A 360 3.61 13.82 48.92
N GLN A 361 2.44 13.55 49.52
CA GLN A 361 2.13 12.25 50.11
C GLN A 361 2.12 11.14 49.05
N LEU A 362 2.46 9.91 49.46
CA LEU A 362 2.58 8.77 48.54
C LEU A 362 1.27 8.53 47.77
N GLU A 363 0.12 8.66 48.43
CA GLU A 363 -1.20 8.47 47.84
C GLU A 363 -1.48 9.48 46.71
N LEU A 364 -0.98 10.72 46.86
CA LEU A 364 -1.09 11.75 45.82
C LEU A 364 -0.13 11.47 44.67
N LEU A 365 1.07 10.96 44.95
CA LEU A 365 2.02 10.55 43.92
C LEU A 365 1.50 9.36 43.11
N GLU A 366 0.88 8.38 43.77
CA GLU A 366 0.19 7.26 43.12
C GLU A 366 -0.97 7.74 42.26
N LEU A 367 -1.76 8.72 42.74
CA LEU A 367 -2.82 9.33 41.94
C LEU A 367 -2.26 10.05 40.71
N VAL A 368 -1.17 10.83 40.85
CA VAL A 368 -0.52 11.49 39.71
C VAL A 368 -0.04 10.44 38.72
N ALA A 369 0.74 9.45 39.18
CA ALA A 369 1.24 8.36 38.35
C ALA A 369 0.10 7.61 37.63
N SER A 370 -1.05 7.43 38.29
CA SER A 370 -2.22 6.76 37.71
C SER A 370 -2.78 7.47 36.46
N ASN A 371 -2.56 8.79 36.34
CA ASN A 371 -3.05 9.61 35.24
C ASN A 371 -1.99 9.89 34.15
N LEU A 372 -0.77 9.41 34.33
CA LEU A 372 0.32 9.63 33.39
C LEU A 372 0.33 8.62 32.23
N SER A 373 0.95 9.04 31.12
CA SER A 373 1.26 8.17 29.98
C SER A 373 2.22 7.04 30.39
N LEU A 374 2.28 5.99 29.57
CA LEU A 374 3.26 4.93 29.80
C LEU A 374 4.69 5.50 29.85
N VAL A 375 5.03 6.42 28.93
CA VAL A 375 6.35 7.05 28.87
C VAL A 375 6.63 7.90 30.10
N ASP A 376 5.66 8.69 30.55
CA ASP A 376 5.82 9.53 31.74
C ASP A 376 5.91 8.68 33.00
N ARG A 377 5.22 7.54 33.08
CA ARG A 377 5.35 6.57 34.17
C ARG A 377 6.74 5.94 34.21
N ILE A 378 7.35 5.64 33.07
CA ILE A 378 8.74 5.18 32.99
C ILE A 378 9.69 6.25 33.54
N ARG A 379 9.45 7.52 33.21
CA ARG A 379 10.25 8.66 33.66
C ARG A 379 9.93 9.10 35.10
N PHE A 380 8.80 8.67 35.64
CA PHE A 380 8.27 9.13 36.92
C PHE A 380 9.26 8.95 38.10
N PRO A 381 9.93 7.79 38.25
CA PRO A 381 10.93 7.60 39.31
C PRO A 381 12.15 8.52 39.17
N ALA A 382 12.43 9.04 37.98
CA ALA A 382 13.59 9.90 37.72
C ALA A 382 13.41 11.35 38.19
N VAL A 383 12.19 11.75 38.60
CA VAL A 383 11.90 13.12 39.03
C VAL A 383 12.61 13.48 40.34
N CYS A 384 12.47 12.65 41.39
CA CYS A 384 13.20 12.81 42.65
C CYS A 384 13.14 11.54 43.52
N LYS A 385 13.94 11.51 44.60
CA LYS A 385 14.00 10.39 45.56
C LYS A 385 12.68 10.05 46.25
N SER A 386 11.75 11.01 46.37
CA SER A 386 10.42 10.75 46.96
C SER A 386 9.53 10.02 45.95
N TRP A 387 9.53 10.46 44.70
CA TRP A 387 8.74 9.89 43.61
C TRP A 387 9.24 8.49 43.19
N SER A 388 10.54 8.23 43.34
CA SER A 388 11.12 6.91 43.12
C SER A 388 10.67 5.84 44.14
N LYS A 389 9.95 6.22 45.20
CA LYS A 389 9.38 5.29 46.18
C LYS A 389 8.08 4.65 45.73
N ILE A 390 7.45 5.12 44.65
CA ILE A 390 6.27 4.45 44.10
C ILE A 390 6.67 3.04 43.67
N SER A 391 6.00 2.06 44.26
CA SER A 391 6.10 0.66 43.84
C SER A 391 5.36 0.47 42.52
N ASN A 392 6.07 -0.01 41.50
CA ASN A 392 5.51 -0.42 40.21
C ASN A 392 4.63 0.65 39.49
N PRO A 393 5.19 1.82 39.14
CA PRO A 393 4.45 2.88 38.45
C PRO A 393 3.94 2.46 37.05
N ILE A 394 4.54 1.41 36.47
CA ILE A 394 4.24 0.90 35.13
C ILE A 394 3.14 -0.16 35.16
N GLY A 395 3.09 -1.04 36.16
CA GLY A 395 2.12 -2.14 36.22
C GLY A 395 0.65 -1.73 36.35
N GLN A 396 0.39 -0.45 36.67
CA GLN A 396 -0.96 0.14 36.67
C GLN A 396 -1.24 1.00 35.42
N ALA A 397 -0.35 0.99 34.42
CA ALA A 397 -0.54 1.76 33.20
C ALA A 397 -1.66 1.14 32.36
N LYS A 398 -2.60 1.97 31.90
CA LYS A 398 -3.49 1.57 30.82
C LYS A 398 -2.70 1.60 29.53
N VAL A 399 -2.39 0.42 29.01
CA VAL A 399 -1.64 0.27 27.77
C VAL A 399 -2.62 0.08 26.63
N TRP A 400 -2.56 0.99 25.66
CA TRP A 400 -3.26 0.88 24.39
C TRP A 400 -2.34 0.25 23.35
N PRO A 401 -2.88 -0.46 22.34
CA PRO A 401 -2.10 -0.78 21.16
C PRO A 401 -1.53 0.50 20.53
N TRP A 402 -0.21 0.51 20.34
CA TRP A 402 0.52 1.57 19.64
C TRP A 402 0.82 1.14 18.22
N LEU A 403 0.76 2.07 17.27
CA LEU A 403 1.12 1.75 15.89
C LEU A 403 2.63 1.85 15.74
N MET A 404 3.29 0.69 15.71
CA MET A 404 4.71 0.57 15.43
C MET A 404 4.92 0.63 13.92
N HIS A 405 5.88 1.43 13.44
CA HIS A 405 6.25 1.44 12.03
C HIS A 405 7.72 1.78 11.80
N ILE A 406 8.26 1.27 10.70
CA ILE A 406 9.65 1.47 10.29
C ILE A 406 9.66 2.10 8.90
N SER A 407 10.32 3.26 8.77
CA SER A 407 10.51 3.93 7.48
C SER A 407 11.86 3.62 6.83
N LYS A 408 12.89 3.33 7.63
CA LYS A 408 14.28 3.12 7.19
C LYS A 408 14.89 1.93 7.94
N GLN A 409 15.96 1.35 7.40
CA GLN A 409 16.68 0.23 8.03
C GLN A 409 17.80 0.73 8.97
N ASP A 410 17.57 1.83 9.68
CA ASP A 410 18.51 2.43 10.64
C ASP A 410 18.27 1.95 12.09
N GLY A 411 17.26 1.10 12.30
CA GLY A 411 16.82 0.62 13.61
C GLY A 411 15.79 1.53 14.29
N GLU A 412 15.43 2.67 13.70
CA GLU A 412 14.42 3.56 14.27
C GLU A 412 13.00 3.05 14.02
N CYS A 413 12.33 2.70 15.12
CA CYS A 413 10.91 2.37 15.13
C CYS A 413 10.12 3.54 15.67
N LYS A 414 9.19 4.05 14.88
CA LYS A 414 8.22 5.04 15.33
C LYS A 414 7.05 4.34 16.00
N MET A 415 6.68 4.81 17.18
CA MET A 415 5.61 4.30 18.02
C MET A 415 4.55 5.38 18.19
N PHE A 416 3.44 5.27 17.49
CA PHE A 416 2.34 6.23 17.60
C PHE A 416 1.33 5.79 18.66
N ASP A 417 1.10 6.62 19.68
CA ASP A 417 0.07 6.46 20.71
C ASP A 417 -1.25 7.07 20.21
N PRO A 418 -2.22 6.25 19.77
CA PRO A 418 -3.47 6.75 19.21
C PRO A 418 -4.34 7.49 20.23
N LEU A 419 -4.15 7.24 21.53
CA LEU A 419 -4.92 7.90 22.59
C LEU A 419 -4.50 9.37 22.76
N ARG A 420 -3.20 9.64 22.62
CA ARG A 420 -2.62 10.97 22.87
C ARG A 420 -2.33 11.74 21.59
N GLY A 421 -2.24 11.05 20.45
CA GLY A 421 -1.74 11.69 19.23
C GLY A 421 -0.25 11.99 19.30
N GLU A 422 0.49 11.24 20.12
CA GLU A 422 1.92 11.42 20.33
C GLU A 422 2.69 10.32 19.61
N GLN A 423 3.87 10.66 19.13
CA GLN A 423 4.79 9.72 18.51
C GLN A 423 6.10 9.68 19.29
N TYR A 424 6.55 8.47 19.58
CA TYR A 424 7.83 8.19 20.22
C TYR A 424 8.75 7.45 19.26
N THR A 425 10.06 7.55 19.49
CA THR A 425 11.06 6.79 18.75
C THR A 425 11.68 5.75 19.66
N LEU A 426 11.67 4.50 19.22
CA LEU A 426 12.30 3.37 19.88
C LEU A 426 13.42 2.85 18.99
N GLN A 427 14.61 2.66 19.56
CA GLN A 427 15.75 2.07 18.84
C GLN A 427 15.74 0.56 19.01
N VAL A 428 15.66 -0.16 17.91
CA VAL A 428 15.67 -1.63 17.90
C VAL A 428 16.82 -2.10 17.02
N LYS A 429 17.84 -2.69 17.66
CA LYS A 429 19.11 -3.00 16.98
C LYS A 429 18.93 -3.98 15.83
N GLN A 430 18.04 -4.94 15.97
CA GLN A 430 17.79 -5.96 14.96
C GLN A 430 17.27 -5.37 13.66
N PHE A 431 16.52 -4.26 13.71
CA PHE A 431 16.00 -3.62 12.50
C PHE A 431 17.00 -2.69 11.82
N ARG A 432 18.23 -2.60 12.35
CA ARG A 432 19.32 -1.87 11.70
C ARG A 432 20.12 -2.83 10.82
N THR A 433 20.09 -2.61 9.52
CA THR A 433 20.70 -3.51 8.55
C THR A 433 21.04 -2.79 7.25
N GLU A 434 22.08 -3.26 6.58
CA GLU A 434 22.58 -2.73 5.31
C GLU A 434 22.08 -3.56 4.11
N SER A 435 21.57 -4.77 4.35
CA SER A 435 21.14 -5.73 3.30
C SER A 435 19.63 -5.98 3.33
N ASP A 436 19.11 -6.53 4.43
CA ASP A 436 17.80 -7.18 4.44
C ASP A 436 16.68 -6.30 4.99
N ARG A 437 15.65 -6.01 4.20
CA ARG A 437 14.51 -5.27 4.76
C ARG A 437 13.62 -6.16 5.62
N HIS A 438 13.27 -5.63 6.78
CA HIS A 438 12.33 -6.25 7.69
C HIS A 438 10.88 -5.89 7.37
N PHE A 439 9.98 -6.88 7.36
CA PHE A 439 8.54 -6.68 7.14
C PHE A 439 7.73 -7.26 8.28
N PHE A 440 6.88 -6.42 8.89
CA PHE A 440 6.00 -6.89 9.95
C PHE A 440 4.92 -7.82 9.40
N ARG A 441 4.73 -8.95 10.08
CA ARG A 441 3.76 -9.99 9.74
C ARG A 441 2.68 -10.14 10.79
N SER A 442 3.07 -10.07 12.06
CA SER A 442 2.16 -10.24 13.18
C SER A 442 2.68 -9.60 14.46
N SER A 443 1.82 -9.52 15.46
CA SER A 443 2.22 -9.16 16.82
C SER A 443 1.20 -9.67 17.82
N LYS A 444 1.68 -10.07 18.99
CA LYS A 444 0.85 -10.49 20.12
C LYS A 444 1.67 -10.40 21.42
N ASP A 445 1.03 -10.05 22.53
CA ASP A 445 1.64 -10.03 23.87
C ASP A 445 2.98 -9.25 23.99
N GLY A 446 3.13 -8.18 23.19
CA GLY A 446 4.34 -7.35 23.15
C GLY A 446 5.44 -7.83 22.21
N TRP A 447 5.27 -8.99 21.58
CA TRP A 447 6.17 -9.53 20.56
C TRP A 447 5.70 -9.20 19.16
N VAL A 448 6.65 -9.06 18.24
CA VAL A 448 6.44 -8.76 16.83
C VAL A 448 7.10 -9.85 16.00
N ILE A 449 6.35 -10.42 15.06
CA ILE A 449 6.87 -11.34 14.05
C ILE A 449 7.22 -10.52 12.80
N ALA A 450 8.46 -10.62 12.36
CA ALA A 450 8.94 -9.98 11.15
C ALA A 450 9.61 -10.99 10.23
N SER A 451 9.50 -10.78 8.93
CA SER A 451 10.30 -11.51 7.94
C SER A 451 11.47 -10.68 7.45
N ALA A 452 12.59 -11.33 7.17
CA ALA A 452 13.81 -10.77 6.59
C ALA A 452 14.26 -11.62 5.39
N GLY A 453 15.38 -11.23 4.79
CA GLY A 453 15.96 -11.94 3.66
C GLY A 453 15.33 -11.57 2.32
N LEU A 454 16.06 -11.88 1.25
CA LEU A 454 15.63 -11.62 -0.12
C LEU A 454 14.34 -12.37 -0.48
N GLY A 455 14.17 -13.59 0.04
CA GLY A 455 12.95 -14.39 -0.11
C GLY A 455 11.79 -13.97 0.80
N ASN A 456 12.03 -13.07 1.75
CA ASN A 456 11.29 -12.97 3.01
C ASN A 456 11.13 -14.32 3.73
N ASP A 457 12.00 -15.29 3.46
CA ASP A 457 12.01 -16.69 3.90
C ASP A 457 12.56 -16.85 5.32
N ASP A 458 13.30 -15.86 5.80
CA ASP A 458 13.73 -15.76 7.19
C ASP A 458 12.65 -15.09 8.05
N ILE A 459 12.36 -15.68 9.21
CA ILE A 459 11.42 -15.15 10.20
C ILE A 459 12.13 -15.03 11.52
N PHE A 460 11.90 -13.92 12.21
CA PHE A 460 12.27 -13.77 13.61
C PHE A 460 11.15 -13.10 14.38
N ILE A 461 11.14 -13.37 15.67
CA ILE A 461 10.15 -12.88 16.62
C ILE A 461 10.90 -12.09 17.67
N ILE A 462 10.58 -10.81 17.78
CA ILE A 462 11.29 -9.87 18.64
C ILE A 462 10.33 -9.19 19.58
N ASN A 463 10.72 -9.07 20.85
CA ASN A 463 10.11 -8.10 21.74
C ASN A 463 10.91 -6.79 21.57
N PRO A 464 10.35 -5.75 20.92
CA PRO A 464 11.11 -4.54 20.63
C PRO A 464 11.47 -3.74 21.90
N PHE A 465 10.80 -4.01 23.01
CA PHE A 465 11.02 -3.31 24.27
C PHE A 465 12.10 -3.95 25.13
N THR A 466 12.15 -5.29 25.19
CA THR A 466 13.20 -6.03 25.91
C THR A 466 14.41 -6.35 25.04
N GLN A 467 14.25 -6.30 23.71
CA GLN A 467 15.20 -6.74 22.69
C GLN A 467 15.46 -8.26 22.71
N ASP A 468 14.59 -9.04 23.35
CA ASP A 468 14.64 -10.50 23.27
C ASP A 468 14.21 -10.96 21.88
N ILE A 469 14.90 -11.95 21.34
CA ILE A 469 14.72 -12.45 19.98
C ILE A 469 14.61 -13.98 20.01
N LEU A 470 13.72 -14.49 19.16
CA LEU A 470 13.59 -15.89 18.81
C LEU A 470 13.66 -16.02 17.29
N GLU A 471 14.51 -16.90 16.79
CA GLU A 471 14.74 -17.13 15.36
C GLU A 471 14.32 -18.56 15.02
N PRO A 472 13.10 -18.76 14.50
CA PRO A 472 12.72 -20.00 13.83
C PRO A 472 13.68 -20.35 12.67
N PRO A 473 13.73 -21.62 12.23
CA PRO A 473 14.45 -21.98 11.02
C PRO A 473 13.85 -21.27 9.81
N MET A 474 14.66 -21.04 8.77
CA MET A 474 14.17 -20.51 7.51
C MET A 474 13.14 -21.45 6.88
N PHE A 475 12.17 -20.88 6.16
CA PHE A 475 11.27 -21.68 5.33
C PHE A 475 12.04 -22.33 4.17
N GLU A 476 11.60 -23.51 3.72
CA GLU A 476 12.15 -24.15 2.50
C GLU A 476 11.82 -23.35 1.23
N SER A 477 10.79 -22.50 1.29
CA SER A 477 10.35 -21.63 0.19
C SER A 477 10.10 -20.20 0.67
N PHE A 478 9.83 -19.26 -0.25
CA PHE A 478 9.52 -17.87 0.12
C PHE A 478 8.28 -17.79 1.02
N TYR A 479 8.25 -16.84 1.96
CA TYR A 479 7.11 -16.65 2.87
C TYR A 479 5.82 -16.46 2.08
N ARG A 480 4.93 -17.46 2.11
CA ARG A 480 3.69 -17.51 1.33
C ARG A 480 2.41 -17.13 2.08
N PHE A 481 2.50 -16.97 3.40
CA PHE A 481 1.33 -17.01 4.28
C PHE A 481 0.44 -15.76 4.28
N HIS A 482 -0.88 -15.97 4.34
CA HIS A 482 -1.88 -14.91 4.53
C HIS A 482 -1.95 -14.46 5.98
N GLY A 483 -1.70 -15.39 6.92
CA GLY A 483 -1.61 -15.08 8.34
C GLY A 483 -0.60 -15.94 9.09
N ILE A 484 -0.03 -15.37 10.15
CA ILE A 484 0.91 -16.01 11.07
C ILE A 484 0.64 -15.52 12.50
N ASN A 485 0.62 -16.43 13.48
CA ASN A 485 0.49 -16.07 14.90
C ASN A 485 1.04 -17.19 15.80
N PHE A 486 1.09 -16.97 17.10
CA PHE A 486 1.52 -17.96 18.08
C PHE A 486 0.50 -18.19 19.20
N SER A 487 0.55 -19.39 19.80
CA SER A 487 -0.42 -19.81 20.81
C SER A 487 -0.23 -19.08 22.14
N SER A 488 1.02 -18.92 22.57
CA SER A 488 1.41 -18.27 23.83
C SER A 488 2.74 -17.53 23.65
N ILE A 489 3.36 -17.06 24.75
CA ILE A 489 4.66 -16.38 24.69
C ILE A 489 5.63 -17.19 23.81
N PRO A 490 6.20 -16.59 22.74
CA PRO A 490 6.94 -17.33 21.73
C PRO A 490 8.16 -18.07 22.28
N ALA A 491 8.79 -17.54 23.34
CA ALA A 491 9.92 -18.18 24.02
C ALA A 491 9.54 -19.40 24.89
N SER A 492 8.25 -19.71 25.06
CA SER A 492 7.80 -20.88 25.85
C SER A 492 7.91 -22.16 25.01
N PRO A 493 8.50 -23.26 25.52
CA PRO A 493 8.63 -24.53 24.78
C PRO A 493 7.30 -25.12 24.28
N ASP A 494 6.20 -24.86 25.00
CA ASP A 494 4.86 -25.31 24.61
C ASP A 494 4.18 -24.41 23.57
N SER A 495 4.80 -23.28 23.22
CA SER A 495 4.26 -22.36 22.23
C SER A 495 4.35 -22.94 20.84
N VAL A 496 3.32 -22.66 20.04
CA VAL A 496 3.22 -23.11 18.65
C VAL A 496 3.06 -21.86 17.81
N ILE A 497 3.97 -21.68 16.86
CA ILE A 497 3.78 -20.74 15.76
C ILE A 497 2.97 -21.46 14.69
N PHE A 498 1.96 -20.79 14.16
CA PHE A 498 1.07 -21.31 13.14
C PHE A 498 0.94 -20.31 11.99
N CYS A 499 1.18 -20.81 10.79
CA CYS A 499 1.15 -20.11 9.52
C CYS A 499 0.03 -20.70 8.66
N VAL A 500 -0.72 -19.86 7.94
CA VAL A 500 -1.80 -20.34 7.05
C VAL A 500 -1.95 -19.48 5.80
N CYS A 501 -2.19 -20.12 4.66
CA CYS A 501 -2.64 -19.49 3.42
C CYS A 501 -3.58 -20.41 2.66
N SER A 502 -4.20 -19.86 1.62
CA SER A 502 -4.93 -20.65 0.64
C SER A 502 -4.63 -20.18 -0.77
N SER A 503 -4.89 -21.02 -1.75
CA SER A 503 -5.09 -20.58 -3.13
C SER A 503 -6.21 -19.52 -3.19
N THR A 504 -6.20 -18.69 -4.24
CA THR A 504 -7.24 -17.66 -4.45
C THR A 504 -8.65 -18.25 -4.45
N ASN A 505 -8.80 -19.47 -4.99
CA ASN A 505 -10.08 -20.17 -5.02
C ASN A 505 -10.44 -20.88 -3.69
N GLY A 506 -9.54 -20.89 -2.70
CA GLY A 506 -9.75 -21.53 -1.40
C GLY A 506 -9.79 -23.06 -1.44
N LYS A 507 -9.54 -23.69 -2.59
CA LYS A 507 -9.54 -25.16 -2.72
C LYS A 507 -8.32 -25.79 -2.08
N TYR A 508 -7.18 -25.09 -2.06
CA TYR A 508 -5.95 -25.58 -1.45
C TYR A 508 -5.63 -24.69 -0.26
N VAL A 509 -5.49 -25.28 0.92
CA VAL A 509 -5.05 -24.61 2.14
C VAL A 509 -3.71 -25.22 2.53
N SER A 510 -2.70 -24.37 2.71
CA SER A 510 -1.40 -24.77 3.22
C SER A 510 -1.19 -24.13 4.59
N MET A 511 -0.66 -24.93 5.49
CA MET A 511 -0.37 -24.58 6.87
C MET A 511 1.02 -25.04 7.24
N GLU A 512 1.69 -24.26 8.08
CA GLU A 512 2.94 -24.67 8.69
C GLU A 512 2.92 -24.38 10.18
N THR A 513 3.56 -25.25 10.97
CA THR A 513 3.75 -25.05 12.40
C THR A 513 5.19 -25.21 12.83
N TRP A 514 5.56 -24.50 13.87
CA TRP A 514 6.86 -24.67 14.52
C TRP A 514 6.74 -24.48 16.03
N ARG A 515 7.48 -25.28 16.79
CA ARG A 515 7.66 -25.11 18.23
C ARG A 515 9.11 -24.73 18.55
N PRO A 516 9.34 -23.97 19.63
CA PRO A 516 10.71 -23.72 20.09
C PRO A 516 11.45 -25.04 20.30
N GLU A 517 12.73 -25.05 19.93
CA GLU A 517 13.63 -26.22 19.93
C GLU A 517 13.43 -27.22 18.77
N GLU A 518 12.47 -27.00 17.87
CA GLU A 518 12.38 -27.77 16.61
C GLU A 518 13.31 -27.19 15.54
N ASP A 519 13.99 -28.08 14.80
CA ASP A 519 14.94 -27.69 13.74
C ASP A 519 14.26 -27.37 12.40
N LEU A 520 13.01 -27.80 12.19
CA LEU A 520 12.28 -27.67 10.93
C LEU A 520 10.81 -27.33 11.17
N TRP A 521 10.21 -26.64 10.20
CA TRP A 521 8.76 -26.44 10.16
C TRP A 521 8.04 -27.74 9.81
N SER A 522 6.88 -27.96 10.41
CA SER A 522 5.97 -29.04 10.02
C SER A 522 4.95 -28.50 9.03
N GLU A 523 4.95 -29.03 7.79
CA GLU A 523 4.03 -28.62 6.73
C GLU A 523 2.81 -29.53 6.64
N PHE A 524 1.65 -28.91 6.37
CA PHE A 524 0.36 -29.57 6.19
C PHE A 524 -0.39 -28.93 5.03
N GLU A 525 -0.99 -29.76 4.18
CA GLU A 525 -1.85 -29.29 3.10
C GLU A 525 -3.22 -29.95 3.19
N SER A 526 -4.25 -29.20 2.78
CA SER A 526 -5.64 -29.65 2.82
C SER A 526 -6.39 -29.16 1.58
N GLU A 527 -7.08 -30.08 0.91
CA GLU A 527 -7.85 -29.82 -0.30
C GLU A 527 -9.36 -29.85 -0.02
N HIS A 528 -10.08 -28.83 -0.52
CA HIS A 528 -11.50 -28.58 -0.26
C HIS A 528 -12.24 -28.28 -1.58
N GLU A 529 -12.55 -29.32 -2.36
CA GLU A 529 -13.22 -29.14 -3.65
C GLU A 529 -14.67 -28.68 -3.52
N GLU A 530 -15.45 -29.32 -2.64
CA GLU A 530 -16.89 -29.09 -2.49
C GLU A 530 -17.22 -27.85 -1.64
N ALA A 531 -16.37 -27.54 -0.65
CA ALA A 531 -16.55 -26.40 0.26
C ALA A 531 -15.24 -25.60 0.42
N PRO A 532 -14.84 -24.82 -0.59
CA PRO A 532 -13.58 -24.08 -0.56
C PRO A 532 -13.50 -23.08 0.60
N PHE A 533 -12.34 -22.97 1.22
CA PHE A 533 -12.06 -22.04 2.31
C PHE A 533 -11.01 -21.00 1.88
N PRO A 534 -11.43 -19.90 1.23
CA PRO A 534 -10.51 -18.81 0.91
C PRO A 534 -10.14 -18.08 2.20
N VAL A 535 -8.95 -18.36 2.72
CA VAL A 535 -8.42 -17.77 3.95
C VAL A 535 -8.37 -16.25 3.80
N ALA A 536 -8.90 -15.52 4.78
CA ALA A 536 -8.83 -14.06 4.80
C ALA A 536 -7.38 -13.59 4.94
N TYR A 537 -7.08 -12.39 4.43
CA TYR A 537 -5.82 -11.71 4.71
C TYR A 537 -5.87 -11.13 6.12
N ASN A 538 -5.83 -11.99 7.13
CA ASN A 538 -5.73 -11.63 8.53
C ASN A 538 -4.99 -12.73 9.29
N ASN A 539 -4.51 -12.40 10.49
CA ASN A 539 -3.82 -13.37 11.32
C ASN A 539 -4.81 -14.27 12.07
N PRO A 540 -4.48 -15.57 12.21
CA PRO A 540 -5.26 -16.47 13.03
C PRO A 540 -5.23 -16.01 14.50
N ILE A 541 -6.31 -16.28 15.22
CA ILE A 541 -6.41 -15.98 16.66
C ILE A 541 -6.37 -17.28 17.44
N TYR A 542 -5.38 -17.40 18.32
CA TYR A 542 -5.35 -18.50 19.28
C TYR A 542 -6.34 -18.22 20.41
N PHE A 543 -7.41 -19.00 20.47
CA PHE A 543 -8.51 -18.82 21.40
C PHE A 543 -8.95 -20.19 21.95
N ARG A 544 -9.02 -20.31 23.28
CA ARG A 544 -9.45 -21.54 23.98
C ARG A 544 -8.77 -22.84 23.53
N GLY A 545 -7.46 -22.76 23.24
CA GLY A 545 -6.65 -23.94 22.93
C GLY A 545 -6.44 -24.21 21.43
N GLU A 546 -7.16 -23.50 20.56
CA GLU A 546 -7.13 -23.72 19.11
C GLU A 546 -6.89 -22.40 18.35
N PHE A 547 -6.41 -22.49 17.12
CA PHE A 547 -6.29 -21.34 16.21
C PHE A 547 -7.55 -21.20 15.36
N TYR A 548 -8.23 -20.06 15.49
CA TYR A 548 -9.39 -19.70 14.68
C TYR A 548 -8.94 -18.86 13.48
N CYS A 549 -9.32 -19.32 12.29
CA CYS A 549 -9.06 -18.66 11.01
C CYS A 549 -10.36 -18.16 10.41
N LEU A 550 -10.38 -16.92 9.94
CA LEU A 550 -11.53 -16.34 9.25
C LEU A 550 -11.40 -16.56 7.75
N GLY A 551 -12.48 -17.03 7.11
CA GLY A 551 -12.58 -17.08 5.66
C GLY A 551 -13.08 -15.74 5.10
N ARG A 552 -12.76 -15.43 3.84
CA ARG A 552 -13.20 -14.18 3.16
C ARG A 552 -14.73 -14.00 3.12
N LYS A 553 -15.49 -15.09 3.23
CA LYS A 553 -16.97 -15.06 3.28
C LYS A 553 -17.53 -14.93 4.70
N GLY A 554 -16.68 -14.92 5.73
CA GLY A 554 -17.06 -14.87 7.14
C GLY A 554 -17.32 -16.23 7.79
N ASN A 555 -17.07 -17.34 7.10
CA ASN A 555 -17.00 -18.67 7.70
C ASN A 555 -15.72 -18.85 8.52
N LEU A 556 -15.68 -19.86 9.39
CA LEU A 556 -14.54 -20.14 10.27
C LEU A 556 -13.92 -21.50 9.97
N ALA A 557 -12.61 -21.57 10.16
CA ALA A 557 -11.87 -22.81 10.26
C ALA A 557 -11.04 -22.81 11.54
N ILE A 558 -10.74 -24.00 12.03
CA ILE A 558 -9.98 -24.20 13.26
C ILE A 558 -8.80 -25.12 12.97
N PHE A 559 -7.63 -24.74 13.49
CA PHE A 559 -6.48 -25.60 13.61
C PHE A 559 -6.22 -25.94 15.08
N ASN A 560 -6.18 -27.23 15.42
CA ASN A 560 -5.81 -27.69 16.75
C ASN A 560 -4.32 -28.07 16.77
N PRO A 561 -3.47 -27.31 17.50
CA PRO A 561 -2.03 -27.57 17.53
C PRO A 561 -1.61 -28.77 18.40
N SER A 562 -2.55 -29.41 19.12
CA SER A 562 -2.24 -30.58 19.97
C SER A 562 -2.19 -31.88 19.18
N ASP A 563 -3.00 -31.99 18.12
CA ASP A 563 -3.13 -33.17 17.26
C ASP A 563 -2.95 -32.86 15.77
N ASN A 564 -2.58 -31.61 15.44
CA ASN A 564 -2.36 -31.09 14.09
C ASN A 564 -3.55 -31.28 13.16
N THR A 565 -4.77 -31.07 13.68
CA THR A 565 -5.99 -31.21 12.89
C THR A 565 -6.50 -29.86 12.37
N TRP A 566 -6.81 -29.82 11.07
CA TRP A 566 -7.49 -28.70 10.41
C TRP A 566 -8.95 -29.07 10.13
N ARG A 567 -9.87 -28.18 10.49
CA ARG A 567 -11.30 -28.33 10.18
C ARG A 567 -11.92 -27.02 9.72
N VAL A 568 -12.58 -27.05 8.58
CA VAL A 568 -13.53 -25.98 8.21
C VAL A 568 -14.83 -26.25 8.95
N LEU A 569 -15.37 -25.26 9.64
CA LEU A 569 -16.59 -25.44 10.41
C LEU A 569 -17.83 -25.28 9.53
N ASP A 570 -18.82 -26.15 9.73
CA ASP A 570 -20.15 -26.01 9.12
C ASP A 570 -20.89 -24.75 9.62
N LYS A 571 -20.50 -24.29 10.82
CA LYS A 571 -21.05 -23.12 11.50
C LYS A 571 -19.92 -22.28 12.13
N PRO A 572 -20.01 -20.94 12.14
CA PRO A 572 -21.11 -20.13 11.66
C PRO A 572 -21.25 -20.14 10.14
N GLU A 573 -22.49 -20.00 9.67
CA GLU A 573 -22.76 -19.80 8.24
C GLU A 573 -22.02 -18.55 7.74
N PRO A 574 -21.55 -18.57 6.47
CA PRO A 574 -20.84 -17.42 5.92
C PRO A 574 -21.71 -16.17 5.93
N VAL A 575 -21.21 -15.08 6.52
CA VAL A 575 -21.85 -13.75 6.52
C VAL A 575 -22.17 -13.29 5.08
N TYR A 576 -21.32 -13.67 4.12
CA TYR A 576 -21.46 -13.35 2.70
C TYR A 576 -21.42 -14.60 1.83
N ALA A 577 -22.40 -15.50 1.99
CA ALA A 577 -22.48 -16.74 1.21
C ALA A 577 -22.51 -16.51 -0.31
N GLN A 578 -23.18 -15.44 -0.75
CA GLN A 578 -23.32 -15.04 -2.16
C GLN A 578 -22.05 -14.43 -2.77
N LEU A 579 -21.03 -14.14 -1.95
CA LEU A 579 -19.79 -13.53 -2.42
C LEU A 579 -19.09 -14.46 -3.40
N GLN A 580 -19.04 -14.04 -4.67
CA GLN A 580 -18.24 -14.65 -5.72
C GLN A 580 -16.77 -14.28 -5.47
N VAL A 581 -16.03 -15.09 -4.72
CA VAL A 581 -14.60 -14.84 -4.43
C VAL A 581 -13.72 -15.08 -5.67
N PHE A 582 -14.32 -15.60 -6.74
CA PHE A 582 -13.65 -16.18 -7.91
C PHE A 582 -13.81 -15.38 -9.20
N ASP A 583 -14.81 -14.51 -9.30
CA ASP A 583 -15.08 -13.71 -10.50
C ASP A 583 -14.31 -12.37 -10.46
N ASP A 584 -14.10 -11.77 -11.63
CA ASP A 584 -13.41 -10.47 -11.80
C ASP A 584 -14.26 -9.26 -11.38
N ASP A 585 -15.50 -9.51 -10.95
CA ASP A 585 -16.39 -8.49 -10.43
C ASP A 585 -15.85 -7.94 -9.11
N HIS A 586 -15.72 -6.61 -9.04
CA HIS A 586 -15.19 -5.84 -7.91
C HIS A 586 -16.02 -5.97 -6.60
N GLU A 587 -16.91 -6.96 -6.47
CA GLU A 587 -17.72 -7.18 -5.27
C GLU A 587 -16.99 -7.98 -4.18
N GLY A 588 -15.87 -8.64 -4.53
CA GLY A 588 -15.21 -9.69 -3.74
C GLY A 588 -14.31 -9.27 -2.57
N ALA A 589 -13.96 -7.99 -2.40
CA ALA A 589 -12.91 -7.57 -1.45
C ALA A 589 -13.48 -6.80 -0.24
N ARG A 590 -14.27 -7.47 0.61
CA ARG A 590 -14.50 -6.98 1.97
C ARG A 590 -13.29 -7.35 2.82
N PHE A 591 -12.56 -6.36 3.34
CA PHE A 591 -11.56 -6.63 4.38
C PHE A 591 -12.28 -7.14 5.61
N CYS A 592 -11.79 -8.26 6.15
CA CYS A 592 -12.38 -8.89 7.30
C CYS A 592 -11.31 -9.18 8.34
N TYR A 593 -11.60 -8.80 9.57
CA TYR A 593 -10.68 -8.90 10.70
C TYR A 593 -11.35 -9.73 11.78
N LEU A 594 -10.65 -10.75 12.26
CA LEU A 594 -11.05 -11.45 13.48
C LEU A 594 -10.35 -10.78 14.65
N VAL A 595 -11.07 -10.60 15.76
CA VAL A 595 -10.58 -9.92 16.95
C VAL A 595 -11.01 -10.70 18.19
N GLU A 596 -10.07 -10.93 19.10
CA GLU A 596 -10.36 -11.39 20.46
C GLU A 596 -10.74 -10.18 21.31
N LEU A 597 -11.96 -10.17 21.86
CA LEU A 597 -12.46 -9.11 22.72
C LEU A 597 -12.95 -9.70 24.04
N GLY A 598 -12.08 -9.65 25.06
CA GLY A 598 -12.32 -10.38 26.31
C GLY A 598 -12.36 -11.89 26.03
N GLU A 599 -13.38 -12.59 26.52
CA GLU A 599 -13.51 -14.04 26.32
C GLU A 599 -14.39 -14.41 25.13
N ARG A 600 -14.40 -13.59 24.07
CA ARG A 600 -15.27 -13.76 22.88
C ARG A 600 -14.56 -13.38 21.59
N LEU A 601 -14.99 -13.98 20.50
CA LEU A 601 -14.57 -13.61 19.14
C LEU A 601 -15.53 -12.59 18.51
N VAL A 602 -14.93 -11.58 17.88
CA VAL A 602 -15.61 -10.53 17.12
C VAL A 602 -15.04 -10.51 15.72
N SER A 603 -15.87 -10.27 14.72
CA SER A 603 -15.42 -10.00 13.35
C SER A 603 -15.86 -8.61 12.88
N VAL A 604 -14.98 -7.94 12.14
CA VAL A 604 -15.24 -6.63 11.54
C VAL A 604 -15.12 -6.79 10.03
N PHE A 605 -16.15 -6.38 9.29
CA PHE A 605 -16.16 -6.38 7.82
C PHE A 605 -16.25 -4.96 7.30
N MET A 606 -15.37 -4.62 6.37
CA MET A 606 -15.30 -3.30 5.74
C MET A 606 -15.21 -3.42 4.24
N ARG A 607 -15.83 -2.47 3.53
CA ARG A 607 -15.78 -2.39 2.07
C ARG A 607 -15.14 -1.09 1.60
N ASN A 608 -15.79 0.05 1.88
CA ASN A 608 -15.38 1.36 1.38
C ASN A 608 -15.84 2.48 2.33
N ALA A 609 -15.62 3.75 1.95
CA ALA A 609 -15.99 4.91 2.77
C ALA A 609 -17.51 5.15 2.85
N ASP A 610 -18.26 4.70 1.85
CA ASP A 610 -19.69 4.96 1.70
C ASP A 610 -20.54 3.90 2.45
N GLU A 611 -19.98 2.72 2.72
CA GLU A 611 -20.59 1.66 3.54
C GLU A 611 -19.96 1.61 4.95
N PRO A 612 -20.75 1.73 6.03
CA PRO A 612 -20.21 1.65 7.38
C PRO A 612 -19.63 0.26 7.68
N PRO A 613 -18.56 0.16 8.49
CA PRO A 613 -18.07 -1.13 8.99
C PRO A 613 -19.17 -1.92 9.70
N ARG A 614 -19.28 -3.21 9.37
CA ARG A 614 -20.22 -4.14 10.02
C ARG A 614 -19.48 -4.99 11.04
N VAL A 615 -20.02 -5.08 12.24
CA VAL A 615 -19.38 -5.80 13.36
C VAL A 615 -20.28 -6.95 13.80
N PHE A 616 -19.69 -8.14 13.98
CA PHE A 616 -20.41 -9.33 14.41
C PHE A 616 -19.73 -9.95 15.63
N LYS A 617 -20.54 -10.35 16.62
CA LYS A 617 -20.07 -11.15 17.77
C LYS A 617 -20.41 -12.61 17.50
N LEU A 618 -19.48 -13.52 17.80
CA LEU A 618 -19.74 -14.94 17.71
C LEU A 618 -20.55 -15.37 18.93
N ASP A 619 -21.75 -15.89 18.71
CA ASP A 619 -22.45 -16.68 19.72
C ASP A 619 -21.88 -18.10 19.68
N GLU A 620 -21.00 -18.40 20.63
CA GLU A 620 -20.31 -19.68 20.72
C GLU A 620 -21.22 -20.85 21.12
N ILE A 621 -22.40 -20.59 21.69
CA ILE A 621 -23.35 -21.65 22.07
C ILE A 621 -24.03 -22.18 20.80
N ASN A 622 -24.50 -21.26 19.96
CA ASN A 622 -25.22 -21.60 18.74
C ASN A 622 -24.31 -21.68 17.50
N MET A 623 -23.05 -21.24 17.65
CA MET A 623 -22.07 -21.03 16.58
C MET A 623 -22.65 -20.18 15.44
N VAL A 624 -23.13 -18.98 15.75
CA VAL A 624 -23.69 -18.05 14.76
C VAL A 624 -23.10 -16.64 14.94
N TRP A 625 -22.93 -15.93 13.83
CA TRP A 625 -22.57 -14.52 13.85
C TRP A 625 -23.80 -13.65 14.15
N ILE A 626 -23.70 -12.81 15.18
CA ILE A 626 -24.73 -11.83 15.55
C ILE A 626 -24.20 -10.43 15.23
N GLU A 627 -24.82 -9.75 14.28
CA GLU A 627 -24.49 -8.36 13.96
C GLU A 627 -24.82 -7.45 15.14
N VAL A 628 -23.91 -6.53 15.44
CA VAL A 628 -24.05 -5.57 16.55
C VAL A 628 -23.75 -4.16 16.09
N GLU A 629 -24.55 -3.21 16.57
CA GLU A 629 -24.27 -1.78 16.41
C GLU A 629 -23.43 -1.22 17.57
N ASP A 630 -23.28 -1.98 18.65
CA ASP A 630 -22.58 -1.58 19.88
C ASP A 630 -21.68 -2.71 20.40
N ILE A 631 -20.41 -2.38 20.67
CA ILE A 631 -19.39 -3.30 21.18
C ILE A 631 -19.22 -3.20 22.70
N GLY A 632 -20.10 -2.48 23.38
CA GLY A 632 -20.18 -2.38 24.84
C GLY A 632 -19.19 -1.37 25.42
N GLY A 633 -18.92 -0.27 24.71
CA GLY A 633 -17.92 0.73 25.10
C GLY A 633 -16.47 0.28 24.89
N ALA A 634 -16.26 -0.85 24.20
CA ALA A 634 -14.94 -1.35 23.83
C ALA A 634 -14.31 -0.55 22.67
N ALA A 635 -13.02 -0.74 22.41
CA ALA A 635 -12.34 -0.28 21.21
C ALA A 635 -11.75 -1.48 20.45
N LEU A 636 -11.86 -1.46 19.12
CA LEU A 636 -11.22 -2.45 18.24
C LEU A 636 -10.09 -1.77 17.47
N PHE A 637 -8.93 -2.39 17.41
CA PHE A 637 -7.82 -2.01 16.54
C PHE A 637 -7.73 -3.07 15.47
N VAL A 638 -7.87 -2.69 14.21
CA VAL A 638 -7.92 -3.66 13.11
C VAL A 638 -6.83 -3.38 12.11
N ASP A 639 -6.07 -4.43 11.77
CA ASP A 639 -5.13 -4.49 10.67
C ASP A 639 -4.97 -5.94 10.23
N TYR A 640 -4.59 -6.15 8.97
CA TYR A 640 -4.38 -7.49 8.44
C TYR A 640 -3.18 -8.18 9.12
N ARG A 641 -2.23 -7.42 9.68
CA ARG A 641 -1.10 -7.95 10.46
C ARG A 641 -1.41 -8.08 11.94
N ALA A 642 -2.30 -7.31 12.52
CA ALA A 642 -2.61 -7.48 13.94
C ALA A 642 -3.93 -6.80 14.28
N SER A 643 -4.78 -7.49 15.02
CA SER A 643 -6.02 -6.92 15.51
C SER A 643 -6.17 -7.15 17.00
N PHE A 644 -6.66 -6.15 17.72
CA PHE A 644 -6.79 -6.15 19.18
C PHE A 644 -8.15 -5.62 19.64
N GLY A 645 -8.74 -6.27 20.64
CA GLY A 645 -9.92 -5.77 21.33
C GLY A 645 -9.57 -5.23 22.72
N LEU A 646 -10.05 -4.04 23.04
CA LEU A 646 -9.87 -3.41 24.36
C LEU A 646 -11.23 -3.13 24.99
N LEU A 647 -11.57 -3.82 26.09
CA LEU A 647 -12.90 -3.73 26.73
C LEU A 647 -13.21 -2.36 27.35
N SER A 648 -12.20 -1.64 27.82
CA SER A 648 -12.39 -0.39 28.55
C SER A 648 -11.31 0.63 28.20
N PRO A 649 -11.37 1.20 26.98
CA PRO A 649 -10.41 2.20 26.51
C PRO A 649 -10.33 3.43 27.43
N GLY A 650 -11.45 3.82 28.06
CA GLY A 650 -11.54 5.00 28.92
C GLY A 650 -11.62 6.31 28.12
N ALA A 651 -11.78 7.44 28.84
CA ALA A 651 -11.75 8.80 28.30
C ALA A 651 -12.68 9.06 27.09
N GLY A 652 -13.84 8.39 27.03
CA GLY A 652 -14.82 8.58 25.95
C GLY A 652 -14.40 7.99 24.60
N ASN A 653 -13.47 7.04 24.59
CA ASN A 653 -12.99 6.39 23.37
C ASN A 653 -13.58 4.99 23.14
N GLY A 654 -14.71 4.68 23.79
CA GLY A 654 -15.46 3.45 23.57
C GLY A 654 -16.22 3.48 22.25
N ASN A 655 -16.67 2.32 21.81
CA ASN A 655 -17.43 2.10 20.59
C ASN A 655 -16.75 2.65 19.32
N ARG A 656 -15.44 2.39 19.21
CA ARG A 656 -14.61 2.85 18.09
C ARG A 656 -13.80 1.73 17.46
N ILE A 657 -13.60 1.85 16.15
CA ILE A 657 -12.76 0.95 15.35
C ILE A 657 -11.59 1.77 14.82
N TYR A 658 -10.38 1.51 15.32
CA TYR A 658 -9.14 2.19 14.94
C TYR A 658 -8.45 1.47 13.78
N PHE A 659 -7.92 2.26 12.85
CA PHE A 659 -7.18 1.80 11.67
C PHE A 659 -5.71 2.19 11.78
N PRO A 660 -4.77 1.50 11.11
CA PRO A 660 -3.34 1.79 11.17
C PRO A 660 -2.97 3.07 10.40
N ARG A 661 -3.76 4.13 10.59
CA ARG A 661 -3.75 5.38 9.85
C ARG A 661 -3.88 6.55 10.82
N TYR A 662 -3.37 7.70 10.43
CA TYR A 662 -3.44 8.92 11.21
C TYR A 662 -3.60 10.15 10.31
N SER A 663 -4.00 11.28 10.88
CA SER A 663 -4.16 12.56 10.19
C SER A 663 -2.87 13.00 9.50
N GLU A 664 -2.99 13.85 8.48
CA GLU A 664 -1.84 14.31 7.70
C GLU A 664 -0.74 14.98 8.55
N ASP A 665 -1.13 15.67 9.63
CA ASP A 665 -0.25 16.31 10.60
C ASP A 665 0.35 15.34 11.64
N GLY A 666 -0.05 14.06 11.62
CA GLY A 666 0.45 13.01 12.50
C GLY A 666 -0.10 13.06 13.93
N LYS A 667 -1.16 13.82 14.21
CA LYS A 667 -1.64 14.07 15.58
C LYS A 667 -2.91 13.33 15.96
N HIS A 668 -3.66 12.78 15.02
CA HIS A 668 -4.95 12.16 15.31
C HIS A 668 -5.02 10.78 14.69
N ALA A 669 -5.32 9.77 15.50
CA ALA A 669 -5.57 8.42 15.01
C ALA A 669 -6.82 8.40 14.13
N ALA A 670 -6.79 7.60 13.06
CA ALA A 670 -7.96 7.37 12.24
C ALA A 670 -8.83 6.28 12.88
N PHE A 671 -10.10 6.59 13.12
CA PHE A 671 -11.08 5.63 13.63
C PHE A 671 -12.46 5.86 13.01
N TYR A 672 -13.28 4.82 13.06
CA TYR A 672 -14.71 4.91 12.84
C TYR A 672 -15.42 4.92 14.19
N ASP A 673 -16.24 5.94 14.42
CA ASP A 673 -17.08 6.04 15.61
C ASP A 673 -18.41 5.33 15.35
N MET A 674 -18.67 4.25 16.09
CA MET A 674 -19.87 3.43 15.88
C MET A 674 -21.14 4.11 16.39
N GLU A 675 -21.03 5.07 17.32
CA GLU A 675 -22.16 5.83 17.85
C GLU A 675 -22.61 6.90 16.86
N THR A 676 -21.66 7.70 16.35
CA THR A 676 -21.98 8.76 15.37
C THR A 676 -22.08 8.24 13.95
N LYS A 677 -21.56 7.04 13.67
CA LYS A 677 -21.45 6.41 12.35
C LYS A 677 -20.59 7.23 11.37
N VAL A 678 -19.49 7.82 11.88
CA VAL A 678 -18.61 8.73 11.13
C VAL A 678 -17.14 8.35 11.30
N TYR A 679 -16.35 8.54 10.23
CA TYR A 679 -14.89 8.44 10.28
C TYR A 679 -14.26 9.72 10.82
N HIS A 680 -13.29 9.57 11.73
CA HIS A 680 -12.51 10.65 12.32
C HIS A 680 -11.00 10.40 12.15
N PRO A 681 -10.26 11.30 11.46
CA PRO A 681 -10.77 12.28 10.50
C PRO A 681 -11.44 11.56 9.31
N THR A 682 -11.76 12.28 8.23
CA THR A 682 -12.39 11.68 7.04
C THR A 682 -11.62 10.44 6.55
N PHE A 683 -12.34 9.47 5.97
CA PHE A 683 -11.76 8.21 5.49
C PHE A 683 -10.61 8.40 4.48
N TYR A 684 -10.69 9.45 3.67
CA TYR A 684 -9.70 9.81 2.65
C TYR A 684 -8.68 10.83 3.19
N GLY A 685 -7.47 10.82 2.64
CA GLY A 685 -6.40 11.78 2.97
C GLY A 685 -5.65 11.52 4.27
N VAL A 686 -5.95 10.42 4.97
CA VAL A 686 -5.15 9.96 6.12
C VAL A 686 -3.88 9.26 5.65
N LYS A 687 -2.81 9.39 6.43
CA LYS A 687 -1.53 8.72 6.22
C LYS A 687 -1.54 7.33 6.84
N GLU A 688 -0.99 6.37 6.11
CA GLU A 688 -0.79 4.98 6.53
C GLU A 688 0.68 4.62 6.29
N PRO A 689 1.48 4.25 7.30
CA PRO A 689 2.81 3.73 7.07
C PRO A 689 2.76 2.39 6.34
N LEU A 690 3.60 2.19 5.31
CA LEU A 690 3.58 0.97 4.49
C LEU A 690 3.98 -0.28 5.29
N ASN A 691 4.94 -0.14 6.21
CA ASN A 691 5.41 -1.20 7.08
C ASN A 691 5.11 -0.85 8.54
N CYS A 692 3.89 -1.14 8.97
CA CYS A 692 3.41 -0.92 10.32
C CYS A 692 2.76 -2.18 10.90
N VAL A 693 2.59 -2.20 12.22
CA VAL A 693 1.83 -3.22 12.94
C VAL A 693 1.37 -2.62 14.27
N TRP A 694 0.16 -2.95 14.72
CA TRP A 694 -0.29 -2.60 16.07
C TRP A 694 0.50 -3.42 17.08
N VAL A 695 1.03 -2.83 18.15
CA VAL A 695 1.74 -3.59 19.20
C VAL A 695 1.24 -3.09 20.54
N VAL A 696 0.97 -3.99 21.49
CA VAL A 696 0.70 -3.60 22.88
C VAL A 696 2.03 -3.50 23.62
N PRO A 697 2.47 -2.31 24.07
CA PRO A 697 3.67 -2.19 24.88
C PRO A 697 3.66 -3.11 26.10
N ASN A 698 4.65 -4.00 26.19
CA ASN A 698 4.84 -4.85 27.35
C ASN A 698 6.27 -4.66 27.89
N LEU A 699 6.38 -3.97 29.02
CA LEU A 699 7.64 -3.62 29.69
C LEU A 699 7.88 -4.44 30.97
N MET A 700 7.01 -5.43 31.25
CA MET A 700 7.06 -6.24 32.47
C MET A 700 7.73 -7.59 32.23
#